data_AF-C5BQM3-F1
#
_entry.id   AF-C5BQM3-F1
#
_cell.length_a   1.000
_cell.length_b   1.000
_cell.length_c   1.000
_cell.angle_alpha   90.00
_cell.angle_beta   90.00
_cell.angle_gamma   90.00
#
_symmetry.space_group_name_H-M   'P 1'
#
loop_
_entity.id
_entity.type
_entity.pdbx_description
1 polymer ?
#
loop_
_entity_poly.entity_id
_entity_poly.type
_entity_poly.pdbx_seq_one_letter_code
_entity_poly.pdbx_strand_id
1 'polypeptide(L)'
;MLTRLRNPLLRLGACVAAWLCAQHALALTCEYDISNDWGGGFTASITVTNDSPSTVSSWAVSWEHNNGTSVSSSWSATVSGSNPYTATPLSWNSQIPAGGSVSFGLQGNGDDSSATITACTADGQTGSSSSSSSSSSSSSSSSSSSSSSSSNSSSSSSSSSSSSSSSSSSSGSPQACVCNWYGTTYAVCANQDSGWGWENNASCIGAETCNAQWGDGGVECGNGSTTSSSSSSSSSSSSSSSSSGAGSSSSSSSSSSSSSSSSSSSSSSSSSSSGGLYPDYNTSAIAPDMTGMEADAVTLASRISLGWNIGNTLEAIGGETAWGNPMITNQLIELVKQSGFDAIRIPASWDQYANQTTAEIDDAWLARVKDVVQLCIDNDMPVVLNIHWDGGWLENNITPEMQAANNAKQRAFWQQIATEMRDFDGRLMFASANEPNVDSAEQMAVLMSYHQTFVDAVRETGGRNAYRVLVIQGPNTDIERTYELMSSMPSDTVAGRLMAEVHFYTPYQFTLMGEDAGWGNQFFYWGAGNHSATDTAHNPTWGEESFVDDLFAMMQSQFVDNGIPVVLGEFSAMRRTDQLSGDNLQLHLQSRAYWHKYVTQSAIEHGLMPFYWDAGGLNNHSSGIFDRNSNTVFDTQTMNALNDGVDAAQ
;
A
#
# COMPACT_ATOMS: atom_id res chain seq x y z
N MET A 1 -71.63 -52.35 7.54
CA MET A 1 -70.59 -52.85 8.46
C MET A 1 -69.76 -51.63 8.88
N LEU A 2 -69.70 -51.26 10.17
CA LEU A 2 -68.77 -51.83 11.18
C LEU A 2 -67.32 -51.60 10.72
N THR A 3 -66.47 -50.78 11.36
CA THR A 3 -66.42 -50.30 12.76
C THR A 3 -65.59 -48.99 12.86
N ARG A 4 -66.03 -47.95 13.62
CA ARG A 4 -65.45 -47.41 14.91
C ARG A 4 -64.07 -46.72 14.81
N LEU A 5 -63.71 -45.64 15.54
CA LEU A 5 -64.39 -44.76 16.53
C LEU A 5 -63.56 -43.47 16.81
N ARG A 6 -64.25 -42.34 17.04
CA ARG A 6 -63.97 -41.24 18.03
C ARG A 6 -62.63 -40.44 18.09
N ASN A 7 -62.77 -39.15 17.76
CA ASN A 7 -62.30 -37.96 18.54
C ASN A 7 -62.67 -38.01 20.05
N PRO A 8 -62.23 -37.06 20.92
CA PRO A 8 -60.98 -36.25 20.97
C PRO A 8 -60.42 -36.22 22.43
N LEU A 9 -59.42 -35.36 22.77
CA LEU A 9 -59.43 -34.51 24.00
C LEU A 9 -58.16 -33.65 24.18
N LEU A 10 -58.35 -32.42 24.69
CA LEU A 10 -57.30 -31.57 25.29
C LEU A 10 -56.79 -32.16 26.61
N ARG A 11 -55.52 -31.88 26.97
CA ARG A 11 -55.18 -31.29 28.30
C ARG A 11 -53.75 -30.73 28.40
N LEU A 12 -53.60 -29.86 29.39
CA LEU A 12 -52.46 -29.00 29.74
C LEU A 12 -51.14 -29.75 29.96
N GLY A 13 -50.05 -29.11 29.54
CA GLY A 13 -49.00 -28.59 30.44
C GLY A 13 -48.19 -29.58 31.29
N ALA A 14 -46.92 -29.73 30.93
CA ALA A 14 -45.85 -30.12 31.85
C ALA A 14 -44.56 -29.38 31.47
N CYS A 15 -43.98 -28.64 32.42
CA CYS A 15 -42.65 -28.09 32.26
C CYS A 15 -41.64 -29.23 32.27
N VAL A 16 -40.92 -29.43 31.16
CA VAL A 16 -39.69 -30.24 31.17
C VAL A 16 -38.53 -29.25 31.23
N ALA A 17 -37.97 -29.09 32.42
CA ALA A 17 -36.70 -28.41 32.58
C ALA A 17 -35.64 -29.24 31.86
N ALA A 18 -35.23 -28.79 30.67
CA ALA A 18 -34.05 -29.30 30.03
C ALA A 18 -32.87 -29.00 30.96
N TRP A 19 -32.27 -30.06 31.50
CA TRP A 19 -30.91 -29.98 32.02
C TRP A 19 -30.02 -29.53 30.86
N LEU A 20 -29.68 -28.24 30.81
CA LEU A 20 -28.43 -27.87 30.16
C LEU A 20 -27.34 -28.50 31.01
N CYS A 21 -26.74 -29.58 30.50
CA CYS A 21 -25.32 -29.74 30.72
C CYS A 21 -24.69 -28.44 30.22
N ALA A 22 -24.20 -27.63 31.16
CA ALA A 22 -23.23 -26.60 30.85
C ALA A 22 -21.95 -27.33 30.41
N GLN A 23 -21.93 -27.78 29.16
CA GLN A 23 -20.69 -27.85 28.41
C GLN A 23 -20.09 -26.46 28.56
N HIS A 24 -18.95 -26.38 29.25
CA HIS A 24 -18.09 -25.22 29.08
C HIS A 24 -17.67 -25.29 27.61
N ALA A 25 -18.35 -24.52 26.76
CA ALA A 25 -17.78 -24.15 25.49
C ALA A 25 -16.39 -23.59 25.83
N LEU A 26 -15.35 -24.16 25.22
CA LEU A 26 -14.03 -23.57 25.30
C LEU A 26 -14.19 -22.13 24.80
N ALA A 27 -13.69 -21.16 25.57
CA ALA A 27 -13.90 -19.75 25.21
C ALA A 27 -13.30 -19.42 23.84
N LEU A 28 -12.30 -20.19 23.40
CA LEU A 28 -11.72 -20.16 22.08
C LEU A 28 -11.63 -21.58 21.48
N THR A 29 -11.85 -21.69 20.18
CA THR A 29 -11.41 -22.81 19.34
C THR A 29 -10.19 -22.37 18.54
N CYS A 30 -9.17 -23.22 18.44
CA CYS A 30 -7.98 -22.95 17.64
C CYS A 30 -7.80 -24.08 16.61
N GLU A 31 -7.54 -23.70 15.36
CA GLU A 31 -7.35 -24.62 14.22
C GLU A 31 -6.00 -24.31 13.54
N TYR A 32 -5.27 -25.36 13.17
CA TYR A 32 -3.96 -25.28 12.49
C TYR A 32 -4.13 -25.77 11.05
N ASP A 33 -3.82 -24.91 10.09
CA ASP A 33 -3.98 -25.17 8.65
C ASP A 33 -2.65 -25.00 7.92
N ILE A 34 -2.33 -25.92 7.01
CA ILE A 34 -1.08 -25.93 6.25
C ILE A 34 -1.34 -25.26 4.90
N SER A 35 -0.87 -24.02 4.76
CA SER A 35 -1.12 -23.19 3.58
C SER A 35 -0.19 -23.55 2.41
N ASN A 36 1.04 -23.99 2.69
CA ASN A 36 1.97 -24.56 1.70
C ASN A 36 3.00 -25.47 2.38
N ASP A 37 3.42 -26.53 1.70
CA ASP A 37 4.44 -27.49 2.18
C ASP A 37 5.30 -27.95 1.00
N TRP A 38 6.62 -27.76 1.12
CA TRP A 38 7.61 -28.13 0.10
C TRP A 38 8.58 -29.24 0.57
N GLY A 39 8.24 -29.96 1.64
CA GLY A 39 8.91 -31.19 2.09
C GLY A 39 10.26 -31.01 2.81
N GLY A 40 10.83 -29.80 2.82
CA GLY A 40 11.92 -29.38 3.72
C GLY A 40 11.55 -28.18 4.60
N GLY A 41 10.32 -27.68 4.44
CA GLY A 41 9.74 -26.55 5.15
C GLY A 41 8.31 -26.30 4.67
N PHE A 42 7.61 -25.42 5.37
CA PHE A 42 6.19 -25.14 5.14
C PHE A 42 5.81 -23.76 5.64
N THR A 43 4.67 -23.25 5.17
CA THR A 43 3.93 -22.16 5.81
C THR A 43 2.59 -22.66 6.30
N ALA A 44 2.22 -22.27 7.52
CA ALA A 44 0.97 -22.64 8.15
C ALA A 44 0.33 -21.44 8.84
N SER A 45 -0.97 -21.51 9.05
CA SER A 45 -1.74 -20.54 9.83
C SER A 45 -2.39 -21.21 11.04
N ILE A 46 -2.54 -20.45 12.12
CA ILE A 46 -3.37 -20.81 13.26
C ILE A 46 -4.50 -19.78 13.35
N THR A 47 -5.73 -20.24 13.23
CA THR A 47 -6.95 -19.43 13.40
C THR A 47 -7.51 -19.64 14.79
N VAL A 48 -7.84 -18.55 15.48
CA VAL A 48 -8.36 -18.48 16.85
C VAL A 48 -9.75 -17.87 16.80
N THR A 49 -10.78 -18.67 17.07
CA THR A 49 -12.21 -18.29 17.00
C THR A 49 -12.80 -18.19 18.39
N ASN A 50 -13.53 -17.10 18.68
CA ASN A 50 -14.23 -16.90 19.95
C ASN A 50 -15.67 -17.43 19.88
N ASP A 51 -15.87 -18.68 20.30
CA ASP A 51 -17.19 -19.32 20.39
C ASP A 51 -18.01 -18.86 21.61
N SER A 52 -17.46 -17.98 22.45
CA SER A 52 -18.16 -17.45 23.63
C SER A 52 -19.08 -16.26 23.28
N PRO A 53 -20.15 -16.01 24.06
CA PRO A 53 -21.08 -14.90 23.82
C PRO A 53 -20.54 -13.54 24.29
N SER A 54 -19.24 -13.42 24.58
CA SER A 54 -18.58 -12.24 25.14
C SER A 54 -17.24 -11.98 24.46
N THR A 55 -16.84 -10.73 24.31
CA THR A 55 -15.51 -10.38 23.79
C THR A 55 -14.41 -10.93 24.68
N VAL A 56 -13.52 -11.73 24.10
CA VAL A 56 -12.25 -12.16 24.73
C VAL A 56 -11.26 -11.01 24.61
N SER A 57 -10.55 -10.68 25.70
CA SER A 57 -9.66 -9.49 25.75
C SER A 57 -8.20 -9.80 25.42
N SER A 58 -7.79 -11.06 25.55
CA SER A 58 -6.50 -11.60 25.12
C SER A 58 -6.62 -13.10 24.88
N TRP A 59 -5.76 -13.66 24.03
CA TRP A 59 -5.69 -15.09 23.76
C TRP A 59 -4.26 -15.62 23.92
N ALA A 60 -4.11 -16.94 24.04
CA ALA A 60 -2.84 -17.61 23.84
C ALA A 60 -3.07 -19.00 23.27
N VAL A 61 -2.22 -19.39 22.31
CA VAL A 61 -2.21 -20.72 21.70
C VAL A 61 -0.88 -21.39 21.96
N SER A 62 -0.90 -22.65 22.37
CA SER A 62 0.29 -23.49 22.45
C SER A 62 0.14 -24.70 21.53
N TRP A 63 1.20 -25.07 20.84
CA TRP A 63 1.24 -26.22 19.95
C TRP A 63 2.63 -26.88 19.96
N GLU A 64 2.69 -28.12 19.49
CA GLU A 64 3.95 -28.85 19.27
C GLU A 64 3.99 -29.44 17.86
N HIS A 65 5.19 -29.44 17.26
CA HIS A 65 5.47 -30.08 15.97
C HIS A 65 6.14 -31.43 16.16
N ASN A 66 5.90 -32.36 15.23
CA ASN A 66 6.53 -33.67 15.26
C ASN A 66 7.95 -33.67 14.63
N ASN A 67 8.66 -34.79 14.79
CA ASN A 67 9.83 -35.19 13.98
C ASN A 67 10.99 -34.19 13.81
N GLY A 68 11.17 -33.24 14.74
CA GLY A 68 12.32 -32.33 14.74
C GLY A 68 12.12 -31.04 13.93
N THR A 69 10.91 -30.85 13.40
CA THR A 69 10.47 -29.58 12.80
C THR A 69 10.59 -28.41 13.77
N SER A 70 10.99 -27.25 13.25
CA SER A 70 11.17 -26.01 14.01
C SER A 70 10.57 -24.80 13.30
N VAL A 71 9.93 -23.91 14.05
CA VAL A 71 9.43 -22.62 13.54
C VAL A 71 10.63 -21.68 13.31
N SER A 72 10.74 -21.14 12.10
CA SER A 72 11.83 -20.25 11.66
C SER A 72 11.41 -18.79 11.55
N SER A 73 10.13 -18.51 11.26
CA SER A 73 9.55 -17.16 11.31
C SER A 73 8.06 -17.21 11.71
N SER A 74 7.50 -16.07 12.13
CA SER A 74 6.09 -15.93 12.45
C SER A 74 5.61 -14.49 12.30
N TRP A 75 4.36 -14.30 11.91
CA TRP A 75 3.73 -12.99 11.76
C TRP A 75 2.35 -12.94 12.43
N SER A 76 1.86 -11.75 12.72
CA SER A 76 0.59 -11.48 13.42
C SER A 76 0.47 -12.05 14.85
N ALA A 77 1.56 -12.58 15.43
CA ALA A 77 1.63 -12.98 16.84
C ALA A 77 3.06 -12.84 17.38
N THR A 78 3.20 -12.72 18.70
CA THR A 78 4.48 -12.93 19.38
C THR A 78 4.63 -14.41 19.69
N VAL A 79 5.47 -15.12 18.95
CA VAL A 79 5.76 -16.54 19.16
C VAL A 79 7.00 -16.71 20.04
N SER A 80 6.95 -17.65 20.97
CA SER A 80 8.05 -18.01 21.87
C SER A 80 8.11 -19.52 22.11
N GLY A 81 9.22 -19.98 22.67
CA GLY A 81 9.48 -21.41 22.91
C GLY A 81 10.36 -22.06 21.85
N SER A 82 10.56 -23.37 21.98
CA SER A 82 11.43 -24.17 21.12
C SER A 82 10.89 -25.60 21.00
N ASN A 83 9.61 -25.70 20.63
CA ASN A 83 8.81 -26.92 20.60
C ASN A 83 8.63 -27.61 22.00
N PRO A 84 7.50 -27.41 22.71
CA PRO A 84 6.30 -26.70 22.28
C PRO A 84 6.54 -25.19 22.10
N TYR A 85 5.72 -24.60 21.25
CA TYR A 85 5.66 -23.18 20.98
C TYR A 85 4.44 -22.56 21.68
N THR A 86 4.50 -21.25 21.94
CA THR A 86 3.36 -20.47 22.44
C THR A 86 3.30 -19.12 21.75
N ALA A 87 2.14 -18.80 21.19
CA ALA A 87 1.81 -17.54 20.57
C ALA A 87 0.92 -16.69 21.50
N THR A 88 1.21 -15.41 21.58
CA THR A 88 0.36 -14.38 22.20
C THR A 88 0.07 -13.25 21.21
N PRO A 89 -1.07 -12.54 21.35
CA PRO A 89 -1.47 -11.48 20.44
C PRO A 89 -0.48 -10.31 20.40
N LEU A 90 -0.56 -9.58 19.30
CA LEU A 90 -0.10 -8.20 19.19
C LEU A 90 -1.19 -7.25 19.71
N SER A 91 -0.85 -5.98 19.93
CA SER A 91 -1.79 -5.00 20.50
C SER A 91 -3.09 -4.83 19.70
N TRP A 92 -3.05 -5.07 18.38
CA TRP A 92 -4.16 -4.87 17.45
C TRP A 92 -5.09 -6.09 17.29
N ASN A 93 -4.67 -7.31 17.69
CA ASN A 93 -5.49 -8.53 17.58
C ASN A 93 -5.74 -9.26 18.91
N SER A 94 -5.47 -8.63 20.06
CA SER A 94 -5.75 -9.24 21.37
C SER A 94 -7.24 -9.44 21.64
N GLN A 95 -8.09 -8.54 21.14
CA GLN A 95 -9.53 -8.60 21.32
C GLN A 95 -10.21 -9.38 20.20
N ILE A 96 -11.02 -10.37 20.57
CA ILE A 96 -11.86 -11.14 19.64
C ILE A 96 -13.32 -10.99 20.07
N PRO A 97 -14.21 -10.35 19.27
CA PRO A 97 -15.62 -10.24 19.60
C PRO A 97 -16.31 -11.61 19.58
N ALA A 98 -17.51 -11.71 20.17
CA ALA A 98 -18.29 -12.95 20.18
C ALA A 98 -18.59 -13.43 18.74
N GLY A 99 -18.20 -14.66 18.41
CA GLY A 99 -18.30 -15.23 17.06
C GLY A 99 -17.27 -14.69 16.06
N GLY A 100 -16.31 -13.87 16.48
CA GLY A 100 -15.20 -13.41 15.66
C GLY A 100 -14.01 -14.36 15.70
N SER A 101 -13.09 -14.17 14.76
CA SER A 101 -11.83 -14.92 14.69
C SER A 101 -10.65 -13.99 14.37
N VAL A 102 -9.45 -14.40 14.75
CA VAL A 102 -8.17 -13.81 14.33
C VAL A 102 -7.22 -14.92 13.94
N SER A 103 -6.32 -14.67 12.99
CA SER A 103 -5.34 -15.68 12.55
C SER A 103 -3.93 -15.11 12.60
N PHE A 104 -2.96 -16.00 12.88
CA PHE A 104 -1.54 -15.70 12.79
C PHE A 104 -0.83 -16.79 11.98
N GLY A 105 0.30 -16.45 11.39
CA GLY A 105 1.02 -17.37 10.51
C GLY A 105 2.44 -17.65 10.97
N LEU A 106 2.98 -18.76 10.49
CA LEU A 106 4.30 -19.25 10.80
C LEU A 106 4.94 -19.93 9.59
N GLN A 107 6.27 -19.83 9.50
CA GLN A 107 7.08 -20.63 8.62
C GLN A 107 7.85 -21.65 9.46
N GLY A 108 7.86 -22.89 9.01
CA GLY A 108 8.59 -23.99 9.64
C GLY A 108 9.63 -24.60 8.71
N ASN A 109 10.70 -25.12 9.31
CA ASN A 109 11.76 -25.88 8.66
C ASN A 109 11.68 -27.33 9.16
N GLY A 110 11.70 -28.30 8.25
CA GLY A 110 11.62 -29.73 8.55
C GLY A 110 10.66 -30.49 7.64
N ASP A 111 10.80 -31.82 7.63
CA ASP A 111 10.15 -32.73 6.69
C ASP A 111 8.73 -33.17 7.16
N ASP A 112 8.22 -32.55 8.22
CA ASP A 112 6.90 -32.84 8.82
C ASP A 112 6.22 -31.52 9.23
N SER A 113 5.28 -31.08 8.41
CA SER A 113 4.47 -29.87 8.60
C SER A 113 3.34 -30.03 9.61
N SER A 114 3.15 -31.23 10.19
CA SER A 114 2.07 -31.47 11.16
C SER A 114 2.34 -30.77 12.50
N ALA A 115 1.26 -30.31 13.13
CA ALA A 115 1.25 -29.75 14.46
C ALA A 115 0.10 -30.31 15.29
N THR A 116 0.27 -30.37 16.60
CA THR A 116 -0.81 -30.63 17.56
C THR A 116 -0.99 -29.40 18.44
N ILE A 117 -2.16 -28.77 18.39
CA ILE A 117 -2.52 -27.69 19.33
C ILE A 117 -2.74 -28.33 20.71
N THR A 118 -1.95 -27.90 21.68
CA THR A 118 -1.94 -28.42 23.06
C THR A 118 -2.72 -27.53 24.04
N ALA A 119 -2.87 -26.24 23.73
CA ALA A 119 -3.72 -25.32 24.47
C ALA A 119 -4.27 -24.19 23.59
N CYS A 120 -5.50 -23.76 23.87
CA CYS A 120 -6.16 -22.61 23.25
C CYS A 120 -6.93 -21.89 24.38
N THR A 121 -6.49 -20.69 24.77
CA THR A 121 -6.88 -20.08 26.05
C THR A 121 -7.28 -18.62 25.90
N ALA A 122 -8.45 -18.25 26.44
CA ALA A 122 -8.88 -16.86 26.58
C ALA A 122 -8.39 -16.28 27.92
N ASP A 123 -7.96 -15.03 27.92
CA ASP A 123 -7.72 -14.20 29.10
C ASP A 123 -6.83 -14.87 30.19
N GLY A 124 -5.91 -15.75 29.76
CA GLY A 124 -5.02 -16.52 30.65
C GLY A 124 -5.68 -17.69 31.39
N GLN A 125 -6.91 -18.07 31.05
CA GLN A 125 -7.65 -19.20 31.65
C GLN A 125 -7.35 -20.50 30.90
N THR A 126 -6.79 -21.50 31.60
CA THR A 126 -6.43 -22.80 31.00
C THR A 126 -7.66 -23.69 30.73
N GLY A 127 -8.01 -23.86 29.45
CA GLY A 127 -8.92 -24.89 28.95
C GLY A 127 -8.17 -25.98 28.17
N SER A 128 -8.57 -27.25 28.29
CA SER A 128 -7.96 -28.37 27.57
C SER A 128 -8.92 -28.90 26.50
N SER A 129 -8.39 -29.10 25.28
CA SER A 129 -9.16 -29.51 24.10
C SER A 129 -8.60 -30.84 23.54
N SER A 130 -9.48 -31.71 23.03
CA SER A 130 -9.12 -33.02 22.49
C SER A 130 -9.41 -33.13 20.98
N SER A 131 -8.52 -33.81 20.27
CA SER A 131 -8.41 -33.93 18.80
C SER A 131 -9.56 -34.61 18.04
N SER A 132 -9.68 -34.28 16.75
CA SER A 132 -10.08 -35.26 15.71
C SER A 132 -9.51 -34.88 14.32
N SER A 133 -8.67 -35.74 13.75
CA SER A 133 -8.13 -35.61 12.38
C SER A 133 -8.78 -36.63 11.43
N SER A 134 -8.96 -36.26 10.16
CA SER A 134 -9.50 -37.14 9.11
C SER A 134 -8.41 -37.43 8.06
N SER A 135 -8.14 -38.71 7.81
CA SER A 135 -7.12 -39.15 6.85
C SER A 135 -7.73 -39.86 5.65
N SER A 136 -7.18 -39.60 4.46
CA SER A 136 -7.31 -40.45 3.28
C SER A 136 -5.92 -40.74 2.72
N SER A 137 -5.69 -41.99 2.31
CA SER A 137 -4.35 -42.53 2.10
C SER A 137 -4.16 -43.08 0.69
N SER A 138 -2.95 -42.91 0.16
CA SER A 138 -2.39 -43.80 -0.85
C SER A 138 -0.88 -43.90 -0.65
N SER A 139 -0.31 -45.06 -0.94
CA SER A 139 1.00 -45.48 -0.43
C SER A 139 1.90 -46.04 -1.52
N SER A 140 3.21 -45.77 -1.44
CA SER A 140 4.24 -46.58 -2.09
C SER A 140 5.55 -46.53 -1.29
N SER A 141 6.13 -47.71 -1.08
CA SER A 141 7.42 -47.98 -0.40
C SER A 141 8.63 -47.40 -1.17
N SER A 142 9.83 -47.22 -0.61
CA SER A 142 10.59 -48.23 0.16
C SER A 142 11.94 -47.72 0.71
N SER A 143 12.38 -48.28 1.88
CA SER A 143 13.78 -48.50 2.34
C SER A 143 14.78 -47.32 2.43
N SER A 144 15.67 -47.19 3.43
CA SER A 144 16.00 -48.03 4.60
C SER A 144 17.09 -47.37 5.48
N SER A 145 17.08 -47.61 6.80
CA SER A 145 18.24 -47.62 7.75
C SER A 145 19.16 -46.38 7.83
N SER A 146 19.63 -45.92 9.00
CA SER A 146 19.61 -46.45 10.38
C SER A 146 20.30 -45.47 11.35
N SER A 147 19.95 -45.51 12.65
CA SER A 147 20.80 -45.23 13.84
C SER A 147 21.59 -43.89 13.92
N SER A 148 21.67 -43.18 15.05
CA SER A 148 21.22 -43.48 16.42
C SER A 148 21.39 -42.26 17.33
N SER A 149 20.43 -42.09 18.24
CA SER A 149 20.56 -41.47 19.58
C SER A 149 21.93 -40.95 20.04
N SER A 150 21.96 -39.72 20.55
CA SER A 150 22.10 -39.55 22.01
C SER A 150 21.72 -38.14 22.48
N SER A 151 20.91 -38.09 23.53
CA SER A 151 20.51 -36.89 24.25
C SER A 151 21.51 -36.53 25.34
N ASN A 152 21.70 -35.24 25.61
CA ASN A 152 21.64 -34.77 27.00
C ASN A 152 21.40 -33.25 27.14
N SER A 153 20.15 -32.91 27.47
CA SER A 153 19.75 -32.30 28.74
C SER A 153 20.52 -31.10 29.33
N SER A 154 19.72 -30.09 29.69
CA SER A 154 19.88 -29.21 30.87
C SER A 154 20.89 -28.05 30.78
N SER A 155 20.46 -26.81 30.48
CA SER A 155 19.63 -25.90 31.29
C SER A 155 20.33 -25.23 32.49
N SER A 156 20.41 -23.90 32.47
CA SER A 156 19.92 -23.06 33.59
C SER A 156 19.88 -21.59 33.18
N SER A 157 18.84 -20.89 33.65
CA SER A 157 18.53 -19.50 33.37
C SER A 157 19.03 -18.57 34.48
N SER A 158 19.16 -17.28 34.19
CA SER A 158 19.15 -16.20 35.18
C SER A 158 18.75 -14.89 34.49
N SER A 159 17.62 -14.32 34.91
CA SER A 159 17.13 -13.02 34.46
C SER A 159 17.41 -11.94 35.51
N SER A 160 17.53 -10.67 35.09
CA SER A 160 17.38 -9.50 35.97
C SER A 160 16.98 -8.28 35.14
N SER A 161 16.18 -7.39 35.73
CA SER A 161 15.49 -6.28 35.04
C SER A 161 15.42 -5.04 35.94
N SER A 162 15.46 -3.84 35.33
CA SER A 162 15.06 -2.50 35.83
C SER A 162 15.87 -1.40 35.11
N SER A 163 15.51 -0.11 35.04
CA SER A 163 14.23 0.64 35.03
C SER A 163 14.55 2.09 34.60
N SER A 164 13.62 2.82 33.99
CA SER A 164 13.83 4.16 33.39
C SER A 164 13.61 5.36 34.33
N SER A 165 14.00 6.58 33.92
CA SER A 165 13.72 7.88 34.59
C SER A 165 13.95 9.09 33.65
N SER A 166 13.14 10.14 33.79
CA SER A 166 13.16 11.38 32.96
C SER A 166 12.88 12.63 33.81
N SER A 167 13.39 13.84 33.44
CA SER A 167 12.91 15.14 34.00
C SER A 167 13.33 16.40 33.18
N SER A 168 12.62 17.51 33.36
CA SER A 168 12.63 18.81 32.61
C SER A 168 12.40 20.02 33.58
N SER A 169 12.50 21.32 33.25
CA SER A 169 13.20 22.15 32.22
C SER A 169 13.14 23.66 32.66
N SER A 170 13.94 24.60 32.11
CA SER A 170 13.75 26.07 32.33
C SER A 170 14.54 26.98 31.36
N SER A 171 14.19 28.29 31.33
CA SER A 171 14.20 29.15 30.12
C SER A 171 15.07 30.43 30.16
N GLY A 172 15.33 31.01 28.97
CA GLY A 172 16.02 32.28 28.74
C GLY A 172 15.69 32.91 27.36
N SER A 173 15.94 34.21 27.21
CA SER A 173 15.58 35.06 26.04
C SER A 173 16.02 34.52 24.66
N PRO A 174 15.35 34.91 23.54
CA PRO A 174 15.52 34.24 22.25
C PRO A 174 16.89 34.48 21.62
N GLN A 175 17.82 33.56 21.89
CA GLN A 175 18.80 33.15 20.90
C GLN A 175 18.05 32.55 19.70
N ALA A 176 18.59 32.71 18.49
CA ALA A 176 18.07 32.04 17.31
C ALA A 176 18.36 30.54 17.42
N CYS A 177 17.47 29.83 18.12
CA CYS A 177 17.52 28.39 18.25
C CYS A 177 16.96 27.76 16.98
N VAL A 178 17.60 26.69 16.54
CA VAL A 178 17.12 25.85 15.44
C VAL A 178 16.75 24.49 16.01
N CYS A 179 15.75 23.85 15.42
CA CYS A 179 15.44 22.46 15.67
C CYS A 179 16.19 21.59 14.68
N ASN A 180 17.03 20.69 15.17
CA ASN A 180 17.49 19.56 14.39
C ASN A 180 16.41 18.47 14.47
N TRP A 181 15.49 18.46 13.50
CA TRP A 181 14.35 17.56 13.42
C TRP A 181 14.71 16.39 12.50
N TYR A 182 14.98 15.21 13.09
CA TYR A 182 15.40 14.00 12.37
C TYR A 182 16.52 14.25 11.34
N GLY A 183 17.51 15.09 11.68
CA GLY A 183 18.64 15.44 10.82
C GLY A 183 18.45 16.68 9.92
N THR A 184 17.26 17.28 9.89
CA THR A 184 16.95 18.49 9.10
C THR A 184 16.77 19.71 10.00
N THR A 185 17.37 20.84 9.65
CA THR A 185 17.36 22.05 10.47
C THR A 185 16.17 22.98 10.16
N TYR A 186 15.30 23.21 11.14
CA TYR A 186 14.16 24.15 11.08
C TYR A 186 14.31 25.28 12.09
N ALA A 187 13.59 26.39 11.91
CA ALA A 187 13.51 27.45 12.92
C ALA A 187 12.62 27.00 14.10
N VAL A 188 12.96 27.36 15.34
CA VAL A 188 12.04 27.20 16.48
C VAL A 188 11.03 28.36 16.49
N CYS A 189 9.74 28.08 16.67
CA CYS A 189 8.71 29.12 16.75
C CYS A 189 8.89 29.99 18.01
N ALA A 190 8.67 31.30 17.91
CA ALA A 190 8.83 32.24 19.02
C ALA A 190 7.55 32.43 19.85
N ASN A 191 6.36 32.12 19.31
CA ASN A 191 5.07 32.31 19.99
C ASN A 191 4.29 31.00 20.20
N GLN A 192 4.90 29.84 19.90
CA GLN A 192 4.26 28.53 19.91
C GLN A 192 5.26 27.46 20.36
N ASP A 193 4.99 26.77 21.47
CA ASP A 193 5.89 25.74 22.02
C ASP A 193 5.56 24.32 21.50
N SER A 194 4.37 24.07 20.96
CA SER A 194 3.99 22.75 20.43
C SER A 194 3.26 22.85 19.08
N GLY A 195 3.44 21.84 18.22
CA GLY A 195 3.01 21.81 16.83
C GLY A 195 3.98 22.51 15.87
N TRP A 196 3.59 22.58 14.59
CA TRP A 196 4.24 23.41 13.58
C TRP A 196 3.53 24.77 13.46
N GLY A 197 4.26 25.79 13.03
CA GLY A 197 3.76 27.15 12.84
C GLY A 197 4.44 27.87 11.68
N TRP A 198 4.02 29.10 11.40
CA TRP A 198 4.60 29.95 10.36
C TRP A 198 4.89 31.34 10.93
N GLU A 199 6.18 31.67 11.07
CA GLU A 199 6.66 32.93 11.64
C GLU A 199 7.82 33.49 10.82
N ASN A 200 7.99 34.81 10.83
CA ASN A 200 9.09 35.50 10.13
C ASN A 200 9.25 35.11 8.63
N ASN A 201 8.13 34.72 7.99
CA ASN A 201 8.06 34.28 6.59
C ASN A 201 8.77 32.94 6.30
N ALA A 202 8.80 32.02 7.27
CA ALA A 202 9.22 30.63 7.12
C ALA A 202 8.43 29.69 8.05
N SER A 203 8.45 28.39 7.75
CA SER A 203 7.95 27.36 8.67
C SER A 203 8.84 27.27 9.92
N CYS A 204 8.21 27.07 11.06
CA CYS A 204 8.87 26.87 12.35
C CYS A 204 8.23 25.71 13.11
N ILE A 205 8.97 25.12 14.04
CA ILE A 205 8.51 24.03 14.92
C ILE A 205 8.53 24.48 16.39
N GLY A 206 7.51 24.11 17.15
CA GLY A 206 7.46 24.38 18.58
C GLY A 206 8.55 23.63 19.36
N ALA A 207 9.11 24.25 20.39
CA ALA A 207 10.24 23.71 21.13
C ALA A 207 9.95 22.37 21.84
N GLU A 208 8.74 22.16 22.37
CA GLU A 208 8.30 20.89 22.96
C GLU A 208 8.16 19.81 21.88
N THR A 209 7.55 20.13 20.75
CA THR A 209 7.44 19.19 19.62
C THR A 209 8.81 18.81 19.11
N CYS A 210 9.72 19.77 18.90
CA CYS A 210 11.11 19.51 18.52
C CYS A 210 11.84 18.57 19.47
N ASN A 211 11.65 18.71 20.79
CA ASN A 211 12.29 17.84 21.78
C ASN A 211 11.51 16.53 22.06
N ALA A 212 10.35 16.33 21.43
CA ALA A 212 9.55 15.11 21.52
C ALA A 212 9.87 14.07 20.42
N GLN A 213 10.81 14.37 19.52
CA GLN A 213 11.33 13.37 18.58
C GLN A 213 12.06 12.23 19.30
N TRP A 214 12.17 11.10 18.61
CA TRP A 214 13.03 9.98 19.00
C TRP A 214 14.34 10.03 18.20
N GLY A 215 15.47 9.70 18.85
CA GLY A 215 16.81 9.80 18.26
C GLY A 215 17.62 10.98 18.82
N ASP A 216 18.74 11.30 18.16
CA ASP A 216 19.75 12.27 18.64
C ASP A 216 19.46 13.74 18.27
N GLY A 217 18.29 14.05 17.70
CA GLY A 217 17.88 15.42 17.36
C GLY A 217 17.32 16.22 18.55
N GLY A 218 17.11 17.53 18.36
CA GLY A 218 16.54 18.41 19.38
C GLY A 218 16.72 19.91 19.09
N VAL A 219 16.39 20.75 20.08
CA VAL A 219 16.60 22.21 19.98
C VAL A 219 18.07 22.58 20.23
N GLU A 220 18.72 23.14 19.21
CA GLU A 220 20.10 23.63 19.24
C GLU A 220 20.14 25.16 19.26
N CYS A 221 20.66 25.75 20.35
CA CYS A 221 20.83 27.20 20.49
C CYS A 221 22.32 27.57 20.48
N GLY A 222 22.77 28.27 19.44
CA GLY A 222 24.19 28.61 19.26
C GLY A 222 24.77 29.47 20.40
N ASN A 223 25.88 29.01 20.99
CA ASN A 223 26.61 29.77 22.02
C ASN A 223 27.66 30.68 21.36
N GLY A 224 27.57 31.98 21.59
CA GLY A 224 28.36 32.98 20.84
C GLY A 224 29.86 32.93 21.14
N SER A 225 30.68 32.90 20.09
CA SER A 225 32.11 33.23 20.16
C SER A 225 32.52 34.02 18.92
N THR A 226 33.21 35.14 19.16
CA THR A 226 33.42 36.21 18.18
C THR A 226 34.67 36.04 17.32
N THR A 227 34.57 36.35 16.03
CA THR A 227 35.69 36.94 15.27
C THR A 227 35.20 37.94 14.22
N SER A 228 35.81 39.13 14.24
CA SER A 228 35.67 40.25 13.29
C SER A 228 36.50 39.99 12.03
N SER A 229 36.40 40.66 10.87
CA SER A 229 35.61 41.78 10.31
C SER A 229 35.51 41.55 8.79
N SER A 230 34.60 42.13 8.02
CA SER A 230 34.79 43.48 7.42
C SER A 230 33.55 43.89 6.63
N SER A 231 33.23 45.17 6.67
CA SER A 231 32.02 45.76 6.09
C SER A 231 32.27 46.48 4.77
N SER A 232 31.25 46.54 3.92
CA SER A 232 30.97 47.71 3.09
C SER A 232 29.46 47.83 2.87
N SER A 233 28.95 49.03 3.12
CA SER A 233 27.52 49.34 3.18
C SER A 233 27.17 50.47 2.21
N SER A 234 25.92 50.51 1.75
CA SER A 234 25.28 51.74 1.29
C SER A 234 23.77 51.65 1.43
N SER A 235 23.20 52.59 2.18
CA SER A 235 21.81 52.62 2.66
C SER A 235 21.16 53.97 2.35
N SER A 236 19.90 53.96 1.89
CA SER A 236 18.89 55.03 2.09
C SER A 236 17.61 54.66 1.31
N SER A 237 16.46 54.27 1.90
CA SER A 237 15.58 54.91 2.89
C SER A 237 14.49 55.83 2.29
N SER A 238 13.23 55.37 2.36
CA SER A 238 11.96 56.14 2.59
C SER A 238 11.67 57.42 1.78
N SER A 239 10.48 57.66 1.23
CA SER A 239 9.22 57.79 1.98
C SER A 239 7.99 57.98 1.05
N SER A 240 6.79 57.93 1.63
CA SER A 240 5.49 58.04 0.96
C SER A 240 4.96 59.48 0.81
N SER A 241 4.09 59.71 -0.19
CA SER A 241 2.92 60.61 -0.08
C SER A 241 1.98 60.49 -1.29
N SER A 242 0.71 60.81 -1.08
CA SER A 242 -0.42 60.64 -2.01
C SER A 242 -0.96 61.97 -2.53
N SER A 243 -1.61 61.98 -3.71
CA SER A 243 -2.86 62.74 -3.95
C SER A 243 -3.48 62.56 -5.34
N SER A 244 -4.75 62.17 -5.37
CA SER A 244 -5.88 62.78 -6.08
C SER A 244 -5.80 63.14 -7.58
N GLY A 245 -6.68 62.52 -8.37
CA GLY A 245 -7.16 63.04 -9.66
C GLY A 245 -8.56 62.49 -9.97
N ALA A 246 -9.59 63.34 -9.94
CA ALA A 246 -10.98 62.95 -10.17
C ALA A 246 -11.46 63.31 -11.58
N GLY A 247 -12.41 62.55 -12.12
CA GLY A 247 -13.09 62.85 -13.38
C GLY A 247 -14.40 62.06 -13.51
N SER A 248 -15.54 62.75 -13.47
CA SER A 248 -16.88 62.15 -13.43
C SER A 248 -17.77 62.66 -14.56
N SER A 249 -18.43 61.76 -15.29
CA SER A 249 -19.75 61.94 -15.93
C SER A 249 -20.07 60.68 -16.76
N SER A 250 -21.07 59.82 -16.51
CA SER A 250 -22.51 60.00 -16.28
C SER A 250 -23.36 60.29 -17.53
N SER A 251 -24.02 59.26 -18.07
CA SER A 251 -25.37 59.38 -18.66
C SER A 251 -26.06 58.01 -18.80
N SER A 252 -27.29 57.94 -18.28
CA SER A 252 -28.19 56.79 -18.19
C SER A 252 -29.15 56.67 -19.37
N SER A 253 -29.75 55.49 -19.61
CA SER A 253 -31.23 55.31 -19.59
C SER A 253 -31.75 53.90 -19.93
N SER A 254 -32.77 53.47 -19.16
CA SER A 254 -33.89 52.54 -19.49
C SER A 254 -33.61 51.19 -20.19
N SER A 255 -33.84 50.00 -19.60
CA SER A 255 -35.01 49.43 -18.90
C SER A 255 -36.12 48.85 -19.81
N SER A 256 -36.26 47.53 -19.81
CA SER A 256 -37.53 46.83 -20.08
C SER A 256 -37.61 45.56 -19.22
N SER A 257 -38.66 45.50 -18.40
CA SER A 257 -38.92 44.41 -17.45
C SER A 257 -39.99 43.45 -17.97
N SER A 258 -39.81 42.15 -17.73
CA SER A 258 -40.92 41.19 -17.74
C SER A 258 -40.80 40.26 -16.54
N SER A 259 -41.70 40.46 -15.56
CA SER A 259 -41.74 39.73 -14.29
C SER A 259 -42.83 38.66 -14.31
N SER A 260 -42.52 37.45 -13.83
CA SER A 260 -43.53 36.51 -13.33
C SER A 260 -43.00 35.74 -12.12
N SER A 261 -43.38 36.25 -10.94
CA SER A 261 -43.64 35.50 -9.70
C SER A 261 -44.45 34.21 -9.95
N SER A 262 -44.48 33.18 -9.11
CA SER A 262 -43.76 32.86 -7.86
C SER A 262 -44.31 31.53 -7.32
N SER A 263 -43.50 30.67 -6.72
CA SER A 263 -43.96 29.78 -5.65
C SER A 263 -42.78 29.09 -4.95
N SER A 264 -42.44 29.59 -3.77
CA SER A 264 -41.62 28.87 -2.80
C SER A 264 -42.40 27.68 -2.25
N SER A 265 -41.88 26.47 -2.41
CA SER A 265 -42.30 25.29 -1.66
C SER A 265 -41.09 24.70 -0.94
N SER A 266 -40.88 25.15 0.28
CA SER A 266 -39.93 24.56 1.23
C SER A 266 -40.41 23.17 1.63
N SER A 267 -40.01 22.15 0.88
CA SER A 267 -40.12 20.75 1.30
C SER A 267 -38.91 20.41 2.16
N SER A 268 -39.05 20.61 3.47
CA SER A 268 -38.19 19.97 4.47
C SER A 268 -38.46 18.47 4.46
N SER A 269 -37.94 17.78 3.45
CA SER A 269 -37.84 16.32 3.44
C SER A 269 -36.81 15.94 4.50
N SER A 270 -37.29 15.48 5.65
CA SER A 270 -36.50 14.74 6.61
C SER A 270 -36.02 13.46 5.96
N SER A 271 -34.87 13.52 5.27
CA SER A 271 -34.12 12.34 4.88
C SER A 271 -33.71 11.63 6.17
N SER A 272 -34.40 10.52 6.46
CA SER A 272 -33.94 9.56 7.44
C SER A 272 -32.55 9.09 7.00
N SER A 273 -31.52 9.59 7.66
CA SER A 273 -30.13 9.20 7.43
C SER A 273 -29.99 7.71 7.76
N SER A 274 -30.04 6.86 6.73
CA SER A 274 -29.30 5.61 6.75
C SER A 274 -27.83 6.01 6.79
N GLY A 275 -27.27 6.12 8.00
CA GLY A 275 -25.84 6.36 8.16
C GLY A 275 -25.08 5.31 7.38
N GLY A 276 -24.12 5.74 6.56
CA GLY A 276 -23.19 4.83 5.91
C GLY A 276 -22.42 4.03 6.96
N LEU A 277 -21.70 3.00 6.51
CA LEU A 277 -20.82 2.23 7.39
C LEU A 277 -19.74 3.12 8.04
N TYR A 278 -19.40 4.22 7.38
CA TYR A 278 -18.51 5.28 7.85
C TYR A 278 -19.18 6.66 7.73
N PRO A 279 -18.68 7.70 8.44
CA PRO A 279 -19.06 9.09 8.21
C PRO A 279 -18.83 9.52 6.75
N ASP A 280 -19.57 10.53 6.31
CA ASP A 280 -19.30 11.22 5.05
C ASP A 280 -18.18 12.23 5.28
N TYR A 281 -17.02 12.01 4.65
CA TYR A 281 -15.84 12.86 4.80
C TYR A 281 -15.82 14.03 3.83
N ASN A 282 -16.74 14.10 2.85
CA ASN A 282 -16.86 15.24 1.93
C ASN A 282 -17.56 16.46 2.60
N THR A 283 -17.08 16.85 3.77
CA THR A 283 -17.64 17.95 4.58
C THR A 283 -17.24 19.34 4.08
N SER A 284 -16.24 19.42 3.18
CA SER A 284 -15.64 20.67 2.69
C SER A 284 -15.66 20.81 1.16
N ALA A 285 -16.63 20.19 0.46
CA ALA A 285 -16.79 20.32 -0.99
C ALA A 285 -16.81 21.79 -1.45
N ILE A 286 -16.05 22.10 -2.51
CA ILE A 286 -15.97 23.44 -3.11
C ILE A 286 -16.39 23.42 -4.58
N ALA A 287 -16.68 24.59 -5.17
CA ALA A 287 -16.98 24.67 -6.60
C ALA A 287 -15.78 24.18 -7.45
N PRO A 288 -16.02 23.59 -8.64
CA PRO A 288 -14.95 23.20 -9.56
C PRO A 288 -13.98 24.35 -9.89
N ASP A 289 -12.67 24.04 -9.92
CA ASP A 289 -11.59 24.95 -10.32
C ASP A 289 -10.77 24.31 -11.44
N MET A 290 -10.74 24.95 -12.60
CA MET A 290 -9.98 24.48 -13.78
C MET A 290 -8.51 24.95 -13.77
N THR A 291 -8.13 25.85 -12.86
CA THR A 291 -6.82 26.51 -12.87
C THR A 291 -5.68 25.50 -12.71
N GLY A 292 -4.83 25.37 -13.73
CA GLY A 292 -3.74 24.39 -13.73
C GLY A 292 -4.17 22.96 -14.11
N MET A 293 -5.43 22.77 -14.51
CA MET A 293 -6.01 21.47 -14.90
C MET A 293 -6.24 21.38 -16.42
N GLU A 294 -5.63 22.27 -17.22
CA GLU A 294 -5.93 22.43 -18.64
C GLU A 294 -5.55 21.20 -19.47
N ALA A 295 -4.50 20.47 -19.08
CA ALA A 295 -4.13 19.20 -19.70
C ALA A 295 -5.16 18.11 -19.38
N ASP A 296 -5.69 17.45 -20.41
CA ASP A 296 -6.47 16.22 -20.29
C ASP A 296 -5.55 14.99 -20.19
N ALA A 297 -6.13 13.78 -20.10
CA ALA A 297 -5.35 12.56 -19.93
C ALA A 297 -4.32 12.36 -21.06
N VAL A 298 -4.71 12.56 -22.32
CA VAL A 298 -3.81 12.42 -23.48
C VAL A 298 -2.70 13.48 -23.48
N THR A 299 -3.04 14.73 -23.15
CA THR A 299 -2.06 15.84 -23.05
C THR A 299 -1.10 15.68 -21.88
N LEU A 300 -1.51 15.01 -20.81
CA LEU A 300 -0.65 14.69 -19.67
C LEU A 300 0.25 13.49 -19.97
N ALA A 301 -0.29 12.44 -20.59
CA ALA A 301 0.47 11.27 -21.03
C ALA A 301 1.60 11.62 -21.99
N SER A 302 1.38 12.56 -22.92
CA SER A 302 2.41 13.02 -23.87
C SER A 302 3.60 13.76 -23.24
N ARG A 303 3.66 13.86 -21.90
CA ARG A 303 4.76 14.46 -21.12
C ARG A 303 5.52 13.42 -20.28
N ILE A 304 5.15 12.15 -20.36
CA ILE A 304 5.69 11.06 -19.55
C ILE A 304 6.19 9.97 -20.50
N SER A 305 7.49 10.00 -20.81
CA SER A 305 8.15 8.93 -21.57
C SER A 305 8.64 7.82 -20.65
N LEU A 306 9.05 8.17 -19.42
CA LEU A 306 9.54 7.21 -18.43
C LEU A 306 9.18 7.66 -17.00
N GLY A 307 8.58 6.75 -16.24
CA GLY A 307 8.25 6.95 -14.83
C GLY A 307 9.05 6.05 -13.88
N TRP A 308 9.05 6.38 -12.59
CA TRP A 308 9.72 5.61 -11.53
C TRP A 308 8.79 5.39 -10.34
N ASN A 309 8.74 4.17 -9.78
CA ASN A 309 8.01 3.88 -8.55
C ASN A 309 8.87 4.15 -7.32
N ILE A 310 8.33 4.83 -6.31
CA ILE A 310 8.94 4.85 -4.96
C ILE A 310 8.55 3.58 -4.18
N GLY A 311 8.82 2.41 -4.74
CA GLY A 311 8.40 1.12 -4.19
C GLY A 311 9.05 0.80 -2.83
N ASN A 312 8.39 -0.09 -2.10
CA ASN A 312 8.67 -0.54 -0.72
C ASN A 312 8.93 0.60 0.28
N THR A 313 8.11 1.66 0.22
CA THR A 313 8.22 2.89 1.01
C THR A 313 6.88 3.29 1.65
N LEU A 314 6.02 4.11 1.03
CA LEU A 314 4.79 4.59 1.68
C LEU A 314 3.65 3.53 1.71
N GLU A 315 3.75 2.47 0.93
CA GLU A 315 2.91 1.27 1.02
C GLU A 315 3.35 0.28 2.09
N ALA A 316 4.55 0.46 2.68
CA ALA A 316 5.14 -0.53 3.57
C ALA A 316 4.31 -0.71 4.86
N ILE A 317 3.84 -1.94 5.07
CA ILE A 317 3.10 -2.29 6.28
C ILE A 317 4.06 -2.25 7.49
N GLY A 318 3.74 -1.38 8.46
CA GLY A 318 4.56 -1.05 9.62
C GLY A 318 5.17 0.35 9.62
N GLY A 319 5.02 1.14 8.54
CA GLY A 319 5.56 2.51 8.43
C GLY A 319 6.44 2.71 7.20
N GLU A 320 6.67 3.97 6.79
CA GLU A 320 7.44 4.38 5.60
C GLU A 320 8.82 3.68 5.45
N THR A 321 9.48 3.34 6.55
CA THR A 321 10.80 2.69 6.56
C THR A 321 10.76 1.20 6.91
N ALA A 322 9.58 0.60 7.08
CA ALA A 322 9.43 -0.75 7.63
C ALA A 322 9.99 -1.85 6.73
N TRP A 323 10.03 -1.62 5.42
CA TRP A 323 10.59 -2.56 4.43
C TRP A 323 12.03 -2.21 4.02
N GLY A 324 12.73 -1.42 4.85
CA GLY A 324 14.19 -1.21 4.77
C GLY A 324 14.66 0.01 3.97
N ASN A 325 13.74 0.73 3.32
CA ASN A 325 14.04 2.00 2.68
C ASN A 325 14.13 3.16 3.70
N PRO A 326 14.96 4.19 3.45
CA PRO A 326 14.91 5.44 4.21
C PRO A 326 13.66 6.24 3.84
N MET A 327 13.30 7.21 4.68
CA MET A 327 12.24 8.18 4.35
C MET A 327 12.58 8.94 3.06
N ILE A 328 11.56 9.29 2.29
CA ILE A 328 11.69 10.00 1.03
C ILE A 328 12.17 11.43 1.29
N THR A 329 13.25 11.82 0.58
CA THR A 329 13.91 13.12 0.69
C THR A 329 13.90 13.85 -0.65
N ASN A 330 14.03 15.18 -0.65
CA ASN A 330 14.12 15.98 -1.88
C ASN A 330 15.31 15.54 -2.75
N GLN A 331 16.43 15.17 -2.13
CA GLN A 331 17.65 14.73 -2.81
C GLN A 331 17.43 13.45 -3.63
N LEU A 332 16.55 12.54 -3.18
CA LEU A 332 16.17 11.36 -3.95
C LEU A 332 15.35 11.77 -5.18
N ILE A 333 14.38 12.67 -5.03
CA ILE A 333 13.54 13.16 -6.14
C ILE A 333 14.39 13.94 -7.17
N GLU A 334 15.29 14.80 -6.71
CA GLU A 334 16.28 15.50 -7.54
C GLU A 334 17.14 14.53 -8.35
N LEU A 335 17.61 13.45 -7.73
CA LEU A 335 18.39 12.40 -8.37
C LEU A 335 17.58 11.62 -9.42
N VAL A 336 16.34 11.26 -9.10
CA VAL A 336 15.41 10.58 -10.03
C VAL A 336 15.19 11.47 -11.26
N LYS A 337 14.85 12.75 -11.08
CA LYS A 337 14.67 13.70 -12.18
C LYS A 337 15.94 13.88 -13.03
N GLN A 338 17.11 14.01 -12.38
CA GLN A 338 18.40 14.15 -13.06
C GLN A 338 18.82 12.91 -13.85
N SER A 339 18.24 11.74 -13.55
CA SER A 339 18.61 10.47 -14.19
C SER A 339 17.80 10.13 -15.45
N GLY A 340 16.81 10.96 -15.81
CA GLY A 340 16.02 10.81 -17.04
C GLY A 340 14.52 10.52 -16.83
N PHE A 341 14.05 10.41 -15.59
CA PHE A 341 12.64 10.16 -15.31
C PHE A 341 11.78 11.42 -15.41
N ASP A 342 10.62 11.30 -16.05
CA ASP A 342 9.65 12.37 -16.19
C ASP A 342 8.71 12.46 -14.98
N ALA A 343 8.22 11.31 -14.51
CA ALA A 343 7.15 11.17 -13.51
C ALA A 343 7.46 10.14 -12.41
N ILE A 344 6.68 10.19 -11.33
CA ILE A 344 6.79 9.28 -10.19
C ILE A 344 5.44 8.61 -9.92
N ARG A 345 5.44 7.30 -9.66
CA ARG A 345 4.33 6.58 -9.04
C ARG A 345 4.63 6.37 -7.56
N ILE A 346 3.67 6.68 -6.72
CA ILE A 346 3.74 6.58 -5.27
C ILE A 346 2.74 5.51 -4.82
N PRO A 347 3.20 4.25 -4.67
CA PRO A 347 2.56 3.28 -3.81
C PRO A 347 2.31 3.87 -2.42
N ALA A 348 1.06 3.88 -1.96
CA ALA A 348 0.73 4.35 -0.60
C ALA A 348 -0.28 3.43 0.10
N SER A 349 -0.04 3.21 1.39
CA SER A 349 -0.93 2.51 2.31
C SER A 349 -1.71 3.52 3.14
N TRP A 350 -2.92 3.16 3.56
CA TRP A 350 -3.88 4.06 4.20
C TRP A 350 -4.65 3.37 5.32
N ASP A 351 -5.03 2.09 5.14
CA ASP A 351 -5.85 1.38 6.12
C ASP A 351 -5.12 1.17 7.46
N GLN A 352 -3.81 0.91 7.43
CA GLN A 352 -3.00 0.81 8.65
C GLN A 352 -2.89 2.14 9.45
N TYR A 353 -3.18 3.27 8.80
CA TYR A 353 -3.22 4.61 9.40
C TYR A 353 -4.66 5.07 9.69
N ALA A 354 -5.66 4.23 9.43
CA ALA A 354 -7.07 4.58 9.60
C ALA A 354 -7.67 4.00 10.89
N ASN A 355 -8.50 4.80 11.55
CA ASN A 355 -9.37 4.33 12.62
C ASN A 355 -10.40 3.34 12.03
N GLN A 356 -10.26 2.06 12.34
CA GLN A 356 -11.07 0.99 11.75
C GLN A 356 -12.59 1.07 12.03
N THR A 357 -13.04 1.90 12.98
CA THR A 357 -14.47 2.13 13.24
C THR A 357 -15.04 3.26 12.39
N THR A 358 -14.25 4.28 12.08
CA THR A 358 -14.71 5.49 11.37
C THR A 358 -14.16 5.62 9.94
N ALA A 359 -13.13 4.87 9.58
CA ALA A 359 -12.29 5.08 8.40
C ALA A 359 -11.59 6.45 8.36
N GLU A 360 -11.47 7.15 9.51
CA GLU A 360 -10.69 8.39 9.65
C GLU A 360 -9.21 8.09 9.52
N ILE A 361 -8.55 8.63 8.50
CA ILE A 361 -7.09 8.49 8.29
C ILE A 361 -6.37 9.48 9.21
N ASP A 362 -5.26 9.06 9.81
CA ASP A 362 -4.42 9.92 10.64
C ASP A 362 -3.95 11.19 9.89
N ASP A 363 -4.20 12.36 10.47
CA ASP A 363 -3.85 13.68 9.90
C ASP A 363 -2.36 13.81 9.60
N ALA A 364 -1.47 13.23 10.43
CA ALA A 364 -0.03 13.30 10.22
C ALA A 364 0.43 12.39 9.08
N TRP A 365 -0.26 11.27 8.84
CA TRP A 365 -0.05 10.45 7.65
C TRP A 365 -0.52 11.16 6.37
N LEU A 366 -1.72 11.74 6.38
CA LEU A 366 -2.24 12.57 5.27
C LEU A 366 -1.26 13.71 4.92
N ALA A 367 -0.76 14.43 5.95
CA ALA A 367 0.25 15.46 5.78
C ALA A 367 1.59 14.90 5.24
N ARG A 368 2.06 13.74 5.73
CA ARG A 368 3.31 13.13 5.26
C ARG A 368 3.25 12.75 3.78
N VAL A 369 2.15 12.12 3.33
CA VAL A 369 1.98 11.80 1.91
C VAL A 369 1.92 13.08 1.07
N LYS A 370 1.28 14.14 1.57
CA LYS A 370 1.19 15.44 0.90
C LYS A 370 2.54 16.13 0.75
N ASP A 371 3.39 16.07 1.77
CA ASP A 371 4.77 16.56 1.70
C ASP A 371 5.55 15.83 0.59
N VAL A 372 5.42 14.50 0.49
CA VAL A 372 6.09 13.71 -0.57
C VAL A 372 5.58 14.06 -1.97
N VAL A 373 4.26 14.25 -2.12
CA VAL A 373 3.69 14.75 -3.38
C VAL A 373 4.25 16.13 -3.70
N GLN A 374 4.35 17.04 -2.73
CA GLN A 374 4.91 18.38 -2.93
C GLN A 374 6.38 18.31 -3.37
N LEU A 375 7.21 17.44 -2.79
CA LEU A 375 8.60 17.23 -3.23
C LEU A 375 8.67 16.85 -4.72
N CYS A 376 7.79 15.98 -5.19
CA CYS A 376 7.73 15.58 -6.61
C CYS A 376 7.33 16.76 -7.51
N ILE A 377 6.29 17.51 -7.10
CA ILE A 377 5.74 18.65 -7.83
C ILE A 377 6.71 19.84 -7.91
N ASP A 378 7.51 20.05 -6.86
CA ASP A 378 8.57 21.08 -6.81
C ASP A 378 9.76 20.75 -7.74
N ASN A 379 10.00 19.47 -8.00
CA ASN A 379 11.00 18.97 -8.97
C ASN A 379 10.43 18.80 -10.40
N ASP A 380 9.23 19.32 -10.65
CA ASP A 380 8.49 19.18 -11.91
C ASP A 380 8.35 17.73 -12.39
N MET A 381 7.95 16.86 -11.46
CA MET A 381 7.61 15.46 -11.71
C MET A 381 6.10 15.26 -11.50
N PRO A 382 5.33 14.89 -12.55
CA PRO A 382 3.97 14.40 -12.37
C PRO A 382 3.92 13.17 -11.47
N VAL A 383 2.84 13.03 -10.71
CA VAL A 383 2.67 12.03 -9.67
C VAL A 383 1.45 11.17 -9.94
N VAL A 384 1.58 9.84 -9.85
CA VAL A 384 0.46 8.91 -9.70
C VAL A 384 0.43 8.42 -8.25
N LEU A 385 -0.54 8.87 -7.46
CA LEU A 385 -0.74 8.43 -6.07
C LEU A 385 -1.89 7.43 -5.99
N ASN A 386 -1.71 6.29 -5.32
CA ASN A 386 -2.73 5.24 -5.24
C ASN A 386 -3.18 4.89 -3.81
N ILE A 387 -4.16 3.97 -3.73
CA ILE A 387 -4.26 3.03 -2.60
C ILE A 387 -3.62 1.74 -3.10
N HIS A 388 -2.52 1.31 -2.48
CA HIS A 388 -1.75 0.14 -2.87
C HIS A 388 -2.42 -1.17 -2.37
N TRP A 389 -1.71 -2.30 -2.33
CA TRP A 389 -2.19 -3.54 -1.69
C TRP A 389 -2.79 -3.28 -0.30
N ASP A 390 -2.15 -2.42 0.50
CA ASP A 390 -2.70 -1.83 1.73
C ASP A 390 -3.21 -2.88 2.75
N GLY A 391 -2.51 -4.01 2.86
CA GLY A 391 -2.91 -5.13 3.73
C GLY A 391 -4.04 -6.00 3.17
N GLY A 392 -4.46 -5.78 1.93
CA GLY A 392 -5.38 -6.64 1.17
C GLY A 392 -6.86 -6.31 1.31
N TRP A 393 -7.24 -5.26 2.05
CA TRP A 393 -8.64 -4.97 2.41
C TRP A 393 -9.55 -4.83 1.19
N LEU A 394 -9.06 -4.24 0.10
CA LEU A 394 -9.73 -4.20 -1.20
C LEU A 394 -9.15 -5.25 -2.14
N GLU A 395 -7.83 -5.26 -2.31
CA GLU A 395 -7.14 -5.96 -3.40
C GLU A 395 -7.43 -7.47 -3.44
N ASN A 396 -7.45 -8.12 -2.27
CA ASN A 396 -7.75 -9.56 -2.15
C ASN A 396 -9.24 -9.86 -1.89
N ASN A 397 -10.10 -8.83 -1.93
CA ASN A 397 -11.51 -8.87 -1.50
C ASN A 397 -12.45 -8.32 -2.60
N ILE A 398 -12.17 -8.69 -3.85
CA ILE A 398 -13.05 -8.40 -4.98
C ILE A 398 -14.17 -9.44 -5.06
N THR A 399 -15.10 -9.43 -4.09
CA THR A 399 -16.21 -10.39 -4.02
C THR A 399 -17.56 -9.70 -3.76
N PRO A 400 -18.70 -10.31 -4.16
CA PRO A 400 -20.03 -9.76 -3.90
C PRO A 400 -20.32 -9.53 -2.40
N GLU A 401 -19.77 -10.37 -1.52
CA GLU A 401 -19.92 -10.27 -0.06
C GLU A 401 -19.24 -9.01 0.49
N MET A 402 -18.03 -8.73 0.02
CA MET A 402 -17.24 -7.58 0.45
C MET A 402 -17.62 -6.27 -0.26
N GLN A 403 -18.34 -6.37 -1.39
CA GLN A 403 -18.69 -5.23 -2.26
C GLN A 403 -19.27 -4.03 -1.49
N ALA A 404 -20.21 -4.23 -0.58
CA ALA A 404 -20.84 -3.11 0.14
C ALA A 404 -19.88 -2.45 1.16
N ALA A 405 -19.09 -3.25 1.88
CA ALA A 405 -18.13 -2.75 2.87
C ALA A 405 -16.96 -2.03 2.20
N ASN A 406 -16.41 -2.63 1.15
CA ASN A 406 -15.26 -2.08 0.43
C ASN A 406 -15.62 -0.82 -0.36
N ASN A 407 -16.81 -0.72 -0.96
CA ASN A 407 -17.28 0.55 -1.51
C ASN A 407 -17.38 1.65 -0.43
N ALA A 408 -17.88 1.32 0.77
CA ALA A 408 -17.95 2.31 1.85
C ALA A 408 -16.55 2.78 2.32
N LYS A 409 -15.59 1.86 2.50
CA LYS A 409 -14.20 2.20 2.89
C LYS A 409 -13.49 2.98 1.79
N GLN A 410 -13.58 2.51 0.54
CA GLN A 410 -13.04 3.18 -0.66
C GLN A 410 -13.53 4.63 -0.77
N ARG A 411 -14.84 4.86 -0.55
CA ARG A 411 -15.42 6.21 -0.55
C ARG A 411 -14.87 7.08 0.58
N ALA A 412 -14.84 6.56 1.80
CA ALA A 412 -14.36 7.31 2.96
C ALA A 412 -12.88 7.72 2.81
N PHE A 413 -12.02 6.80 2.37
CA PHE A 413 -10.61 7.09 2.12
C PHE A 413 -10.42 8.10 0.98
N TRP A 414 -11.04 7.88 -0.18
CA TRP A 414 -10.85 8.79 -1.31
C TRP A 414 -11.44 10.18 -1.10
N GLN A 415 -12.51 10.33 -0.30
CA GLN A 415 -12.98 11.67 0.10
C GLN A 415 -11.93 12.42 0.94
N GLN A 416 -11.23 11.75 1.86
CA GLN A 416 -10.17 12.35 2.69
C GLN A 416 -8.92 12.66 1.85
N ILE A 417 -8.39 11.66 1.15
CA ILE A 417 -7.20 11.78 0.30
C ILE A 417 -7.40 12.88 -0.76
N ALA A 418 -8.51 12.85 -1.49
CA ALA A 418 -8.77 13.86 -2.51
C ALA A 418 -8.94 15.25 -1.89
N THR A 419 -9.60 15.40 -0.73
CA THR A 419 -9.76 16.70 -0.06
C THR A 419 -8.41 17.29 0.33
N GLU A 420 -7.52 16.50 0.94
CA GLU A 420 -6.21 16.98 1.40
C GLU A 420 -5.29 17.38 0.23
N MET A 421 -5.35 16.61 -0.85
CA MET A 421 -4.56 16.80 -2.07
C MET A 421 -5.24 17.73 -3.10
N ARG A 422 -6.39 18.34 -2.76
CA ARG A 422 -7.26 19.02 -3.73
C ARG A 422 -6.59 20.17 -4.47
N ASP A 423 -5.67 20.88 -3.82
CA ASP A 423 -5.10 22.12 -4.37
C ASP A 423 -3.89 21.88 -5.30
N PHE A 424 -3.38 20.65 -5.43
CA PHE A 424 -2.37 20.34 -6.45
C PHE A 424 -2.92 20.52 -7.87
N ASP A 425 -2.06 20.98 -8.79
CA ASP A 425 -2.42 21.14 -10.21
C ASP A 425 -2.50 19.79 -10.96
N GLY A 426 -2.66 19.86 -12.28
CA GLY A 426 -2.86 18.70 -13.15
C GLY A 426 -1.69 17.72 -13.22
N ARG A 427 -0.54 18.03 -12.61
CA ARG A 427 0.59 17.10 -12.48
C ARG A 427 0.32 15.99 -11.46
N LEU A 428 -0.60 16.15 -10.51
CA LEU A 428 -1.03 15.06 -9.62
C LEU A 428 -2.23 14.30 -10.19
N MET A 429 -2.09 12.99 -10.30
CA MET A 429 -3.09 11.99 -10.69
C MET A 429 -3.39 11.05 -9.53
N PHE A 430 -4.59 10.44 -9.52
CA PHE A 430 -4.95 9.40 -8.56
C PHE A 430 -5.21 8.07 -9.26
N ALA A 431 -4.64 6.99 -8.73
CA ALA A 431 -4.86 5.61 -9.16
C ALA A 431 -5.79 4.90 -8.16
N SER A 432 -6.91 4.35 -8.64
CA SER A 432 -8.01 3.92 -7.77
C SER A 432 -7.72 2.73 -6.84
N ALA A 433 -6.75 1.92 -7.21
CA ALA A 433 -6.35 0.66 -6.60
C ALA A 433 -4.91 0.30 -7.06
N ASN A 434 -4.52 -0.96 -6.92
CA ASN A 434 -3.24 -1.51 -7.34
C ASN A 434 -3.40 -2.78 -8.19
N GLU A 435 -3.33 -4.00 -7.64
CA GLU A 435 -3.44 -5.27 -8.40
C GLU A 435 -4.74 -6.05 -8.09
N PRO A 436 -5.95 -5.48 -8.28
CA PRO A 436 -7.21 -6.03 -7.76
C PRO A 436 -7.49 -7.46 -8.28
N ASN A 437 -7.59 -8.43 -7.37
CA ASN A 437 -7.62 -9.86 -7.72
C ASN A 437 -8.96 -10.26 -8.37
N VAL A 438 -8.96 -10.51 -9.69
CA VAL A 438 -10.15 -10.73 -10.52
C VAL A 438 -9.89 -11.80 -11.59
N ASP A 439 -10.48 -12.98 -11.40
CA ASP A 439 -10.38 -14.11 -12.34
C ASP A 439 -11.72 -14.40 -13.05
N SER A 440 -12.71 -13.52 -12.92
CA SER A 440 -14.05 -13.73 -13.48
C SER A 440 -14.84 -12.44 -13.74
N ALA A 441 -15.83 -12.53 -14.63
CA ALA A 441 -16.72 -11.41 -14.96
C ALA A 441 -17.58 -10.93 -13.78
N GLU A 442 -17.87 -11.79 -12.79
CA GLU A 442 -18.60 -11.39 -11.57
C GLU A 442 -17.72 -10.52 -10.67
N GLN A 443 -16.47 -10.94 -10.45
CA GLN A 443 -15.48 -10.13 -9.73
C GLN A 443 -15.14 -8.83 -10.49
N MET A 444 -15.08 -8.86 -11.83
CA MET A 444 -14.90 -7.65 -12.63
C MET A 444 -16.07 -6.65 -12.44
N ALA A 445 -17.31 -7.13 -12.34
CA ALA A 445 -18.45 -6.27 -12.04
C ALA A 445 -18.38 -5.67 -10.61
N VAL A 446 -17.83 -6.41 -9.64
CA VAL A 446 -17.53 -5.89 -8.29
C VAL A 446 -16.43 -4.83 -8.36
N LEU A 447 -15.32 -5.10 -9.06
CA LEU A 447 -14.21 -4.17 -9.24
C LEU A 447 -14.67 -2.86 -9.91
N MET A 448 -15.50 -2.94 -10.96
CA MET A 448 -16.08 -1.75 -11.59
C MET A 448 -16.91 -0.89 -10.63
N SER A 449 -17.53 -1.48 -9.61
CA SER A 449 -18.21 -0.69 -8.58
C SER A 449 -17.23 0.08 -7.69
N TYR A 450 -16.08 -0.52 -7.34
CA TYR A 450 -15.02 0.15 -6.57
C TYR A 450 -14.40 1.31 -7.37
N HIS A 451 -14.15 1.11 -8.67
CA HIS A 451 -13.67 2.17 -9.55
C HIS A 451 -14.67 3.32 -9.71
N GLN A 452 -15.97 3.02 -9.89
CA GLN A 452 -17.01 4.05 -9.96
C GLN A 452 -17.09 4.84 -8.65
N THR A 453 -17.09 4.15 -7.51
CA THR A 453 -17.11 4.78 -6.19
C THR A 453 -15.91 5.68 -5.94
N PHE A 454 -14.72 5.29 -6.42
CA PHE A 454 -13.52 6.14 -6.42
C PHE A 454 -13.72 7.40 -7.27
N VAL A 455 -14.14 7.27 -8.54
CA VAL A 455 -14.36 8.41 -9.43
C VAL A 455 -15.38 9.37 -8.82
N ASP A 456 -16.51 8.85 -8.33
CA ASP A 456 -17.55 9.64 -7.66
C ASP A 456 -16.98 10.37 -6.42
N ALA A 457 -16.31 9.64 -5.51
CA ALA A 457 -15.74 10.21 -4.29
C ALA A 457 -14.75 11.36 -4.58
N VAL A 458 -13.86 11.19 -5.56
CA VAL A 458 -12.89 12.22 -5.94
C VAL A 458 -13.60 13.44 -6.54
N ARG A 459 -14.49 13.23 -7.52
CA ARG A 459 -15.18 14.32 -8.24
C ARG A 459 -16.08 15.15 -7.31
N GLU A 460 -16.72 14.51 -6.35
CA GLU A 460 -17.58 15.15 -5.35
C GLU A 460 -16.86 16.16 -4.43
N THR A 461 -15.54 16.01 -4.20
CA THR A 461 -14.76 16.99 -3.41
C THR A 461 -14.60 18.35 -4.11
N GLY A 462 -14.86 18.39 -5.43
CA GLY A 462 -14.82 19.60 -6.24
C GLY A 462 -13.43 20.21 -6.39
N GLY A 463 -13.35 21.53 -6.55
CA GLY A 463 -12.09 22.22 -6.83
C GLY A 463 -11.41 21.64 -8.07
N ARG A 464 -10.08 21.43 -7.99
CA ARG A 464 -9.30 20.82 -9.08
C ARG A 464 -9.58 19.33 -9.26
N ASN A 465 -10.05 18.64 -8.22
CA ASN A 465 -10.43 17.22 -8.31
C ASN A 465 -11.63 16.97 -9.23
N ALA A 466 -12.43 18.00 -9.54
CA ALA A 466 -13.45 17.93 -10.58
C ALA A 466 -12.86 17.68 -11.99
N TYR A 467 -11.59 18.00 -12.21
CA TYR A 467 -10.90 17.88 -13.50
C TYR A 467 -9.64 17.02 -13.46
N ARG A 468 -9.23 16.54 -12.27
CA ARG A 468 -8.01 15.72 -12.10
C ARG A 468 -8.06 14.45 -12.92
N VAL A 469 -6.97 14.13 -13.62
CA VAL A 469 -6.84 12.86 -14.33
C VAL A 469 -6.79 11.71 -13.32
N LEU A 470 -7.60 10.68 -13.55
CA LEU A 470 -7.70 9.50 -12.70
C LEU A 470 -7.30 8.25 -13.48
N VAL A 471 -6.70 7.29 -12.80
CA VAL A 471 -6.12 6.07 -13.37
C VAL A 471 -6.88 4.86 -12.81
N ILE A 472 -7.38 4.00 -13.71
CA ILE A 472 -8.27 2.88 -13.40
C ILE A 472 -7.56 1.56 -13.76
N GLN A 473 -7.38 0.70 -12.76
CA GLN A 473 -6.56 -0.51 -12.86
C GLN A 473 -7.34 -1.64 -13.54
N GLY A 474 -6.66 -2.41 -14.38
CA GLY A 474 -7.19 -3.66 -14.92
C GLY A 474 -7.33 -4.76 -13.85
N PRO A 475 -8.12 -5.81 -14.11
CA PRO A 475 -8.15 -7.03 -13.29
C PRO A 475 -6.74 -7.63 -13.14
N ASN A 476 -6.28 -7.83 -11.90
CA ASN A 476 -4.91 -8.20 -11.54
C ASN A 476 -3.81 -7.30 -12.14
N THR A 477 -4.17 -6.13 -12.69
CA THR A 477 -3.32 -5.35 -13.60
C THR A 477 -2.70 -6.18 -14.74
N ASP A 478 -3.34 -7.29 -15.09
CA ASP A 478 -2.88 -8.29 -16.06
C ASP A 478 -3.44 -7.96 -17.44
N ILE A 479 -2.59 -7.91 -18.46
CA ILE A 479 -2.96 -7.47 -19.81
C ILE A 479 -4.01 -8.37 -20.45
N GLU A 480 -3.86 -9.70 -20.35
CA GLU A 480 -4.76 -10.64 -21.00
C GLU A 480 -6.13 -10.63 -20.29
N ARG A 481 -6.15 -10.66 -18.94
CA ARG A 481 -7.38 -10.51 -18.15
C ARG A 481 -8.06 -9.17 -18.41
N THR A 482 -7.30 -8.08 -18.57
CA THR A 482 -7.86 -6.75 -18.86
C THR A 482 -8.51 -6.72 -20.23
N TYR A 483 -7.88 -7.34 -21.23
CA TYR A 483 -8.44 -7.48 -22.57
C TYR A 483 -9.70 -8.37 -22.62
N GLU A 484 -9.74 -9.43 -21.81
CA GLU A 484 -10.89 -10.35 -21.77
C GLU A 484 -12.08 -9.83 -20.93
N LEU A 485 -11.83 -9.17 -19.80
CA LEU A 485 -12.86 -8.85 -18.80
C LEU A 485 -13.25 -7.36 -18.75
N MET A 486 -12.31 -6.42 -18.98
CA MET A 486 -12.55 -4.99 -18.78
C MET A 486 -13.14 -4.32 -20.04
N SER A 487 -14.43 -4.54 -20.28
CA SER A 487 -15.13 -4.02 -21.47
C SER A 487 -15.49 -2.52 -21.45
N SER A 488 -15.30 -1.80 -20.33
CA SER A 488 -15.67 -0.39 -20.20
C SER A 488 -14.94 0.33 -19.05
N MET A 489 -14.67 1.63 -19.22
CA MET A 489 -14.25 2.52 -18.14
C MET A 489 -15.43 2.93 -17.24
N PRO A 490 -15.18 3.40 -16.00
CA PRO A 490 -16.21 4.05 -15.18
C PRO A 490 -16.82 5.27 -15.88
N SER A 491 -18.03 5.64 -15.47
CA SER A 491 -18.64 6.89 -15.90
C SER A 491 -17.99 8.07 -15.18
N ASP A 492 -17.55 9.07 -15.92
CA ASP A 492 -17.05 10.34 -15.37
C ASP A 492 -17.96 11.51 -15.79
N THR A 493 -18.10 12.48 -14.90
CA THR A 493 -18.75 13.77 -15.15
C THR A 493 -17.98 14.64 -16.16
N VAL A 494 -16.67 14.39 -16.35
CA VAL A 494 -15.81 15.11 -17.29
C VAL A 494 -15.15 14.13 -18.26
N ALA A 495 -15.31 14.37 -19.56
CA ALA A 495 -14.68 13.54 -20.60
C ALA A 495 -13.17 13.74 -20.70
N GLY A 496 -12.44 12.70 -21.12
CA GLY A 496 -10.99 12.76 -21.35
C GLY A 496 -10.13 12.84 -20.08
N ARG A 497 -10.67 12.47 -18.91
CA ARG A 497 -9.99 12.55 -17.60
C ARG A 497 -9.70 11.19 -16.96
N LEU A 498 -9.82 10.10 -17.74
CA LEU A 498 -9.49 8.75 -17.29
C LEU A 498 -8.31 8.17 -18.10
N MET A 499 -7.48 7.40 -17.42
CA MET A 499 -6.43 6.51 -17.95
C MET A 499 -6.71 5.08 -17.47
N ALA A 500 -6.20 4.08 -18.18
CA ALA A 500 -6.15 2.69 -17.69
C ALA A 500 -4.77 2.39 -17.07
N GLU A 501 -4.66 1.37 -16.23
CA GLU A 501 -3.37 0.89 -15.67
C GLU A 501 -3.26 -0.64 -15.69
N VAL A 502 -2.09 -1.11 -16.12
CA VAL A 502 -1.66 -2.52 -16.11
C VAL A 502 -0.20 -2.58 -15.67
N HIS A 503 0.26 -3.75 -15.22
CA HIS A 503 1.64 -4.02 -14.80
C HIS A 503 2.26 -5.08 -15.72
N PHE A 504 3.60 -5.17 -15.75
CA PHE A 504 4.31 -6.09 -16.64
C PHE A 504 5.52 -6.73 -15.97
N TYR A 505 5.34 -7.98 -15.56
CA TYR A 505 6.40 -8.85 -15.03
C TYR A 505 6.58 -10.11 -15.89
N THR A 506 6.31 -10.02 -17.20
CA THR A 506 6.39 -11.15 -18.12
C THR A 506 7.79 -11.32 -18.72
N PRO A 507 8.34 -12.55 -18.80
CA PRO A 507 7.84 -13.79 -18.20
C PRO A 507 8.29 -13.92 -16.74
N TYR A 508 7.41 -14.41 -15.86
CA TYR A 508 7.64 -14.54 -14.42
C TYR A 508 8.97 -15.27 -14.07
N GLN A 509 9.29 -16.33 -14.83
CA GLN A 509 10.53 -17.10 -14.70
C GLN A 509 11.78 -16.21 -14.81
N PHE A 510 11.75 -15.18 -15.64
CA PHE A 510 12.85 -14.24 -15.82
C PHE A 510 12.83 -13.12 -14.77
N THR A 511 11.67 -12.50 -14.58
CA THR A 511 11.51 -11.23 -13.86
C THR A 511 11.52 -11.38 -12.33
N LEU A 512 10.86 -12.41 -11.79
CA LEU A 512 10.52 -12.52 -10.35
C LEU A 512 10.80 -13.89 -9.72
N MET A 513 10.91 -14.97 -10.51
CA MET A 513 11.04 -16.33 -9.96
C MET A 513 12.36 -16.54 -9.20
N GLY A 514 12.27 -16.73 -7.88
CA GLY A 514 13.41 -16.80 -6.95
C GLY A 514 14.21 -18.11 -6.97
N GLU A 515 13.58 -19.21 -7.37
CA GLU A 515 14.17 -20.57 -7.45
C GLU A 515 13.44 -21.43 -8.49
N ASP A 516 14.09 -22.50 -8.96
CA ASP A 516 13.47 -23.50 -9.85
C ASP A 516 12.31 -24.23 -9.16
N ALA A 517 11.27 -24.58 -9.92
CA ALA A 517 10.13 -25.34 -9.42
C ALA A 517 9.82 -26.54 -10.31
N GLY A 518 9.07 -27.52 -9.78
CA GLY A 518 8.70 -28.73 -10.53
C GLY A 518 7.85 -28.48 -11.80
N TRP A 519 7.32 -27.26 -11.96
CA TRP A 519 6.55 -26.82 -13.14
C TRP A 519 7.36 -25.98 -14.14
N GLY A 520 8.57 -25.53 -13.78
CA GLY A 520 9.40 -24.69 -14.63
C GLY A 520 10.67 -24.19 -13.96
N ASN A 521 11.71 -23.94 -14.76
CA ASN A 521 12.97 -23.37 -14.30
C ASN A 521 12.89 -21.84 -14.27
N GLN A 522 13.79 -21.23 -13.51
CA GLN A 522 14.12 -19.81 -13.65
C GLN A 522 14.65 -19.53 -15.07
N PHE A 523 14.40 -18.33 -15.59
CA PHE A 523 15.13 -17.84 -16.76
C PHE A 523 16.21 -16.87 -16.27
N PHE A 524 17.46 -17.16 -16.62
CA PHE A 524 18.60 -16.31 -16.31
C PHE A 524 18.94 -15.39 -17.47
N TYR A 525 18.60 -15.81 -18.69
CA TYR A 525 18.88 -15.12 -19.95
C TYR A 525 17.57 -14.72 -20.63
N TRP A 526 17.60 -13.71 -21.51
CA TRP A 526 16.42 -13.23 -22.22
C TRP A 526 16.78 -12.40 -23.46
N GLY A 527 16.04 -12.62 -24.54
CA GLY A 527 16.10 -11.82 -25.76
C GLY A 527 17.06 -12.36 -26.81
N ALA A 528 16.76 -12.06 -28.06
CA ALA A 528 17.44 -12.54 -29.24
C ALA A 528 18.93 -12.17 -29.22
N GLY A 529 19.78 -13.20 -29.11
CA GLY A 529 21.24 -13.07 -29.07
C GLY A 529 21.86 -13.12 -27.67
N ASN A 530 21.06 -13.09 -26.59
CA ASN A 530 21.55 -13.22 -25.22
C ASN A 530 21.41 -14.64 -24.64
N HIS A 531 20.92 -15.61 -25.40
CA HIS A 531 20.74 -16.99 -24.95
C HIS A 531 22.09 -17.66 -24.62
N SER A 532 22.15 -18.39 -23.51
CA SER A 532 23.31 -19.21 -23.16
C SER A 532 23.42 -20.43 -24.07
N ALA A 533 24.62 -20.69 -24.58
CA ALA A 533 24.95 -21.87 -25.37
C ALA A 533 25.34 -23.09 -24.51
N THR A 534 25.57 -22.90 -23.21
CA THR A 534 25.99 -23.93 -22.26
C THR A 534 24.92 -24.24 -21.22
N ASP A 535 24.23 -23.21 -20.76
CA ASP A 535 23.20 -23.26 -19.72
C ASP A 535 21.80 -23.08 -20.35
N THR A 536 21.50 -23.93 -21.33
CA THR A 536 20.27 -23.81 -22.13
C THR A 536 18.98 -24.08 -21.35
N ALA A 537 19.09 -24.61 -20.12
CA ALA A 537 17.97 -24.92 -19.25
C ALA A 537 17.34 -23.66 -18.61
N HIS A 538 18.05 -22.53 -18.62
CA HIS A 538 17.61 -21.23 -18.10
C HIS A 538 17.50 -20.16 -19.20
N ASN A 539 17.49 -20.58 -20.47
CA ASN A 539 17.01 -19.73 -21.57
C ASN A 539 15.47 -19.69 -21.55
N PRO A 540 14.83 -18.63 -22.06
CA PRO A 540 13.37 -18.59 -22.12
C PRO A 540 12.82 -19.67 -23.04
N THR A 541 11.68 -20.22 -22.64
CA THR A 541 10.86 -21.11 -23.49
C THR A 541 9.61 -20.41 -24.04
N TRP A 542 9.34 -19.19 -23.56
CA TRP A 542 8.24 -18.30 -23.94
C TRP A 542 8.52 -16.88 -23.42
N GLY A 543 7.70 -15.90 -23.80
CA GLY A 543 7.75 -14.55 -23.22
C GLY A 543 8.91 -13.68 -23.70
N GLU A 544 9.41 -13.90 -24.92
CA GLU A 544 10.44 -13.06 -25.56
C GLU A 544 9.82 -11.90 -26.36
N GLU A 545 10.60 -11.16 -27.15
CA GLU A 545 10.27 -9.87 -27.77
C GLU A 545 8.84 -9.80 -28.37
N SER A 546 8.48 -10.71 -29.27
CA SER A 546 7.17 -10.66 -29.94
C SER A 546 5.99 -10.88 -28.98
N PHE A 547 6.20 -11.55 -27.85
CA PHE A 547 5.17 -11.75 -26.83
C PHE A 547 4.95 -10.47 -26.01
N VAL A 548 5.99 -9.64 -25.84
CA VAL A 548 5.85 -8.28 -25.28
C VAL A 548 4.99 -7.42 -26.21
N ASP A 549 5.30 -7.45 -27.51
CA ASP A 549 4.59 -6.66 -28.52
C ASP A 549 3.13 -7.09 -28.67
N ASP A 550 2.86 -8.40 -28.75
CA ASP A 550 1.50 -8.95 -28.84
C ASP A 550 0.64 -8.50 -27.63
N LEU A 551 1.22 -8.45 -26.42
CA LEU A 551 0.53 -7.99 -25.21
C LEU A 551 0.30 -6.47 -25.22
N PHE A 552 1.30 -5.66 -25.57
CA PHE A 552 1.12 -4.20 -25.61
C PHE A 552 0.18 -3.75 -26.74
N ALA A 553 0.10 -4.49 -27.84
CA ALA A 553 -0.90 -4.29 -28.89
C ALA A 553 -2.36 -4.52 -28.42
N MET A 554 -2.59 -5.40 -27.42
CA MET A 554 -3.92 -5.54 -26.80
C MET A 554 -4.34 -4.24 -26.10
N MET A 555 -3.44 -3.67 -25.30
CA MET A 555 -3.70 -2.42 -24.57
C MET A 555 -3.79 -1.20 -25.50
N GLN A 556 -2.98 -1.17 -26.56
CA GLN A 556 -3.08 -0.15 -27.61
C GLN A 556 -4.47 -0.15 -28.25
N SER A 557 -4.92 -1.30 -28.76
CA SER A 557 -6.18 -1.43 -29.50
C SER A 557 -7.43 -1.28 -28.61
N GLN A 558 -7.37 -1.67 -27.34
CA GLN A 558 -8.46 -1.53 -26.38
C GLN A 558 -8.60 -0.10 -25.84
N PHE A 559 -7.48 0.56 -25.50
CA PHE A 559 -7.50 1.84 -24.79
C PHE A 559 -6.89 3.00 -25.59
N VAL A 560 -5.64 2.89 -26.03
CA VAL A 560 -4.89 4.00 -26.63
C VAL A 560 -5.55 4.50 -27.92
N ASP A 561 -5.92 3.59 -28.82
CA ASP A 561 -6.64 3.89 -30.07
C ASP A 561 -8.02 4.51 -29.83
N ASN A 562 -8.60 4.31 -28.64
CA ASN A 562 -9.86 4.90 -28.19
C ASN A 562 -9.68 6.19 -27.38
N GLY A 563 -8.45 6.74 -27.31
CA GLY A 563 -8.14 8.00 -26.62
C GLY A 563 -8.02 7.87 -25.10
N ILE A 564 -7.81 6.66 -24.58
CA ILE A 564 -7.56 6.38 -23.15
C ILE A 564 -6.08 6.00 -23.02
N PRO A 565 -5.22 6.86 -22.47
CA PRO A 565 -3.82 6.50 -22.23
C PRO A 565 -3.71 5.37 -21.22
N VAL A 566 -2.65 4.56 -21.36
CA VAL A 566 -2.40 3.41 -20.49
C VAL A 566 -1.13 3.67 -19.67
N VAL A 567 -1.24 3.63 -18.36
CA VAL A 567 -0.12 3.62 -17.43
C VAL A 567 0.36 2.17 -17.33
N LEU A 568 1.60 1.89 -17.76
CA LEU A 568 2.27 0.66 -17.39
C LEU A 568 2.87 0.89 -16.00
N GLY A 569 2.04 0.70 -14.97
CA GLY A 569 2.27 1.18 -13.59
C GLY A 569 3.49 0.59 -12.92
N GLU A 570 3.82 -0.66 -13.27
CA GLU A 570 4.99 -1.35 -12.74
C GLU A 570 5.59 -2.27 -13.79
N PHE A 571 6.92 -2.22 -13.94
CA PHE A 571 7.70 -3.27 -14.59
C PHE A 571 9.12 -3.30 -14.04
N SER A 572 9.66 -4.49 -13.77
CA SER A 572 11.09 -4.71 -13.60
C SER A 572 11.45 -6.18 -13.74
N ALA A 573 12.71 -6.47 -14.04
CA ALA A 573 13.32 -7.78 -13.84
C ALA A 573 14.37 -7.69 -12.73
N MET A 574 14.33 -8.61 -11.77
CA MET A 574 15.24 -8.60 -10.62
C MET A 574 16.67 -9.03 -10.98
N ARG A 575 17.66 -8.56 -10.23
CA ARG A 575 19.08 -8.96 -10.40
C ARG A 575 19.38 -10.30 -9.71
N ARG A 576 20.17 -11.17 -10.36
CA ARG A 576 20.53 -12.52 -9.88
C ARG A 576 22.03 -12.60 -9.57
N THR A 577 22.47 -11.90 -8.53
CA THR A 577 23.89 -11.73 -8.17
C THR A 577 24.49 -12.88 -7.36
N ASP A 578 23.66 -13.65 -6.64
CA ASP A 578 24.15 -14.69 -5.72
C ASP A 578 24.09 -16.10 -6.36
N GLN A 579 23.18 -16.29 -7.31
CA GLN A 579 23.00 -17.53 -8.07
C GLN A 579 24.00 -17.68 -9.23
N LEU A 580 24.54 -16.56 -9.75
CA LEU A 580 25.34 -16.54 -10.97
C LEU A 580 26.71 -15.90 -10.75
N SER A 581 27.71 -16.33 -11.52
CA SER A 581 29.04 -15.73 -11.52
C SER A 581 29.70 -15.83 -12.91
N GLY A 582 30.79 -15.10 -13.12
CA GLY A 582 31.55 -15.12 -14.37
C GLY A 582 30.70 -14.76 -15.60
N ASP A 583 30.91 -15.49 -16.69
CA ASP A 583 30.26 -15.25 -17.98
C ASP A 583 28.73 -15.36 -17.89
N ASN A 584 28.19 -16.29 -17.08
CA ASN A 584 26.74 -16.43 -16.89
C ASN A 584 26.13 -15.19 -16.20
N LEU A 585 26.82 -14.61 -15.20
CA LEU A 585 26.36 -13.37 -14.57
C LEU A 585 26.41 -12.20 -15.55
N GLN A 586 27.47 -12.11 -16.37
CA GLN A 586 27.57 -11.06 -17.39
C GLN A 586 26.45 -11.18 -18.43
N LEU A 587 26.15 -12.39 -18.89
CA LEU A 587 25.08 -12.66 -19.85
C LEU A 587 23.68 -12.42 -19.25
N HIS A 588 23.47 -12.77 -17.98
CA HIS A 588 22.25 -12.41 -17.25
C HIS A 588 22.08 -10.88 -17.14
N LEU A 589 23.11 -10.14 -16.76
CA LEU A 589 23.04 -8.69 -16.65
C LEU A 589 22.83 -8.00 -18.01
N GLN A 590 23.42 -8.54 -19.09
CA GLN A 590 23.14 -8.11 -20.47
C GLN A 590 21.69 -8.38 -20.87
N SER A 591 21.20 -9.60 -20.62
CA SER A 591 19.80 -9.99 -20.85
C SER A 591 18.82 -9.09 -20.11
N ARG A 592 19.10 -8.83 -18.82
CA ARG A 592 18.29 -7.99 -17.94
C ARG A 592 18.28 -6.55 -18.43
N ALA A 593 19.42 -5.99 -18.81
CA ALA A 593 19.47 -4.66 -19.41
C ALA A 593 18.65 -4.61 -20.71
N TYR A 594 18.82 -5.59 -21.61
CA TYR A 594 18.10 -5.65 -22.86
C TYR A 594 16.57 -5.80 -22.67
N TRP A 595 16.10 -6.58 -21.70
CA TRP A 595 14.68 -6.67 -21.34
C TRP A 595 14.11 -5.31 -20.93
N HIS A 596 14.79 -4.57 -20.04
CA HIS A 596 14.32 -3.24 -19.62
C HIS A 596 14.28 -2.25 -20.79
N LYS A 597 15.29 -2.29 -21.68
CA LYS A 597 15.29 -1.49 -22.91
C LYS A 597 14.09 -1.84 -23.81
N TYR A 598 13.91 -3.13 -24.10
CA TYR A 598 12.86 -3.59 -25.02
C TYR A 598 11.46 -3.27 -24.50
N VAL A 599 11.20 -3.56 -23.22
CA VAL A 599 9.90 -3.28 -22.58
C VAL A 599 9.63 -1.77 -22.55
N THR A 600 10.63 -0.93 -22.24
CA THR A 600 10.47 0.53 -22.28
C THR A 600 10.15 1.03 -23.70
N GLN A 601 10.92 0.58 -24.69
CA GLN A 601 10.73 0.94 -26.10
C GLN A 601 9.34 0.51 -26.60
N SER A 602 9.01 -0.78 -26.47
CA SER A 602 7.75 -1.35 -26.98
C SER A 602 6.53 -0.75 -26.25
N ALA A 603 6.63 -0.45 -24.95
CA ALA A 603 5.57 0.25 -24.23
C ALA A 603 5.28 1.62 -24.87
N ILE A 604 6.31 2.44 -25.10
CA ILE A 604 6.17 3.79 -25.69
C ILE A 604 5.66 3.70 -27.15
N GLU A 605 6.19 2.78 -27.95
CA GLU A 605 5.73 2.55 -29.34
C GLU A 605 4.25 2.15 -29.44
N HIS A 606 3.73 1.45 -28.42
CA HIS A 606 2.31 1.09 -28.30
C HIS A 606 1.46 2.13 -27.54
N GLY A 607 2.06 3.23 -27.06
CA GLY A 607 1.38 4.34 -26.38
C GLY A 607 1.09 4.12 -24.89
N LEU A 608 1.81 3.18 -24.25
CA LEU A 608 1.83 2.97 -22.81
C LEU A 608 2.92 3.85 -22.17
N MET A 609 2.70 4.30 -20.94
CA MET A 609 3.69 5.05 -20.13
C MET A 609 4.41 4.10 -19.17
N PRO A 610 5.67 3.71 -19.40
CA PRO A 610 6.40 2.74 -18.56
C PRO A 610 6.88 3.35 -17.23
N PHE A 611 6.39 2.83 -16.09
CA PHE A 611 6.86 3.17 -14.74
C PHE A 611 7.71 2.05 -14.15
N TYR A 612 9.01 2.29 -14.01
CA TYR A 612 9.96 1.31 -13.50
C TYR A 612 9.65 0.94 -12.03
N TRP A 613 9.61 -0.35 -11.70
CA TRP A 613 9.46 -0.80 -10.31
C TRP A 613 10.80 -0.86 -9.58
N ASP A 614 11.05 0.13 -8.73
CA ASP A 614 12.22 0.19 -7.85
C ASP A 614 11.80 -0.08 -6.40
N ALA A 615 12.21 -1.21 -5.85
CA ALA A 615 11.98 -1.59 -4.46
C ALA A 615 13.07 -1.07 -3.49
N GLY A 616 14.06 -0.32 -3.97
CA GLY A 616 15.19 0.24 -3.21
C GLY A 616 16.27 -0.75 -2.77
N GLY A 617 15.99 -2.06 -2.74
CA GLY A 617 16.99 -3.09 -2.49
C GLY A 617 18.10 -3.11 -3.55
N LEU A 618 19.35 -3.35 -3.11
CA LEU A 618 20.56 -3.40 -3.96
C LEU A 618 21.19 -4.81 -4.05
N ASN A 619 20.65 -5.76 -3.32
CA ASN A 619 21.12 -7.14 -3.14
C ASN A 619 20.56 -8.09 -4.22
N ASN A 620 20.83 -9.39 -4.11
CA ASN A 620 20.20 -10.40 -4.95
C ASN A 620 18.66 -10.35 -4.86
N HIS A 621 17.99 -10.65 -5.98
CA HIS A 621 16.53 -10.63 -6.15
C HIS A 621 15.86 -9.26 -5.92
N SER A 622 16.60 -8.16 -6.12
CA SER A 622 16.07 -6.79 -6.00
C SER A 622 16.04 -6.01 -7.32
N SER A 623 15.35 -4.87 -7.33
CA SER A 623 15.23 -3.96 -8.48
C SER A 623 15.76 -2.54 -8.25
N GLY A 624 16.25 -2.19 -7.05
CA GLY A 624 16.66 -0.81 -6.77
C GLY A 624 17.80 -0.32 -7.66
N ILE A 625 17.57 0.70 -8.50
CA ILE A 625 18.59 1.29 -9.37
C ILE A 625 19.32 2.46 -8.70
N PHE A 626 18.74 3.01 -7.64
CA PHE A 626 19.35 4.03 -6.77
C PHE A 626 19.68 3.46 -5.38
N ASP A 627 20.87 3.77 -4.85
CA ASP A 627 21.10 3.67 -3.41
C ASP A 627 20.46 4.89 -2.73
N ARG A 628 19.28 4.66 -2.13
CA ARG A 628 18.49 5.69 -1.45
C ARG A 628 19.14 6.22 -0.16
N ASN A 629 20.14 5.53 0.41
CA ASN A 629 20.84 5.99 1.61
C ASN A 629 21.94 7.01 1.27
N SER A 630 22.61 6.83 0.13
CA SER A 630 23.65 7.75 -0.34
C SER A 630 23.17 8.75 -1.40
N ASN A 631 21.95 8.57 -1.93
CA ASN A 631 21.41 9.27 -3.09
C ASN A 631 22.36 9.20 -4.28
N THR A 632 22.70 7.97 -4.70
CA THR A 632 23.55 7.71 -5.87
C THR A 632 22.94 6.67 -6.81
N VAL A 633 23.29 6.73 -8.11
CA VAL A 633 22.93 5.68 -9.07
C VAL A 633 23.80 4.45 -8.79
N PHE A 634 23.15 3.34 -8.44
CA PHE A 634 23.81 2.05 -8.20
C PHE A 634 23.86 1.21 -9.47
N ASP A 635 22.74 1.06 -10.18
CA ASP A 635 22.59 0.19 -11.35
C ASP A 635 22.62 1.02 -12.64
N THR A 636 23.79 1.58 -12.96
CA THR A 636 23.98 2.39 -14.18
C THR A 636 23.63 1.61 -15.45
N GLN A 637 23.77 0.28 -15.45
CA GLN A 637 23.45 -0.53 -16.63
C GLN A 637 21.94 -0.55 -16.91
N THR A 638 21.11 -0.72 -15.88
CA THR A 638 19.65 -0.65 -16.02
C THR A 638 19.20 0.77 -16.30
N MET A 639 19.79 1.76 -15.64
CA MET A 639 19.52 3.19 -15.90
C MET A 639 19.73 3.55 -17.38
N ASN A 640 20.89 3.17 -17.92
CA ASN A 640 21.20 3.39 -19.33
C ASN A 640 20.22 2.64 -20.22
N ALA A 641 19.86 1.40 -19.89
CA ALA A 641 18.93 0.60 -20.69
C ALA A 641 17.51 1.19 -20.78
N LEU A 642 16.99 1.77 -19.68
CA LEU A 642 15.71 2.47 -19.68
C LEU A 642 15.76 3.70 -20.60
N ASN A 643 16.79 4.55 -20.44
CA ASN A 643 16.99 5.73 -21.29
C ASN A 643 17.20 5.35 -22.77
N ASP A 644 18.00 4.31 -23.04
CA ASP A 644 18.20 3.73 -24.37
C ASP A 644 16.88 3.22 -25.01
N GLY A 645 15.89 2.85 -24.21
CA GLY A 645 14.57 2.41 -24.65
C GLY A 645 13.67 3.60 -25.01
N VAL A 646 13.73 4.67 -24.22
CA VAL A 646 13.10 5.96 -24.54
C VAL A 646 13.67 6.53 -25.85
N ASP A 647 15.01 6.61 -25.95
CA ASP A 647 15.73 7.11 -27.12
C ASP A 647 15.48 6.27 -28.40
N ALA A 648 15.07 5.00 -28.26
CA ALA A 648 14.77 4.12 -29.40
C ALA A 648 13.34 4.28 -29.93
N ALA A 649 12.41 4.78 -29.11
CA ALA A 649 10.99 4.97 -29.46
C ALA A 649 10.67 6.37 -30.02
N GLN A 650 11.64 7.30 -30.03
CA GLN A 650 11.49 8.70 -30.49
C GLN A 650 12.11 8.96 -31.88
#